data_AF-A0A015VB78-F1
#
_entry.id   AF-A0A015VB78-F1
#
_cell.length_a   1.000
_cell.length_b   1.000
_cell.length_c   1.000
_cell.angle_alpha   90.00
_cell.angle_beta   90.00
_cell.angle_gamma   90.00
#
_symmetry.space_group_name_H-M   'P 1'
#
loop_
_entity.id
_entity.type
_entity.pdbx_description
1 polymer ?
#
loop_
_entity_poly.entity_id
_entity_poly.type
_entity_poly.pdbx_seq_one_letter_code
_entity_poly.pdbx_strand_id
1 'polypeptide(L)'
;MAIYQDKLGRMWFGTREGVNIYNSNKMAVYKAWIQNGNRPDQKILIGNEVSAITGSQNGDVFLIVDHALLKYDIRKETFERLRQGSVYALTSHAGEIWCAGHDSIFRYNPQNNQLDFQLKTGISSINYLTINGNRFYIGAKEGLYTTENKGRVQCLIPKVDVYRIFQSSCQELWVGCRTQGLYRINRNGRINRIPYDPSSPNGISSEQIREFVEDQQGNIWFGTFDGLQKYDPSTQTYSLIKQEQRPGGLSHSSIFSLYQDVQGTIWIGSYYGGVNYFNPDNNAFNYYTYNPDRSDCLNYPFAGAMTEDKDHHLWICTDGGGLACLDRQAGHFTTYTAGGPNSLPHNNLKSICYDPKRDCLYIGTHMGGLSRFYRKTGRFYNYLNHSTKGLKEPNDVIFQVSFYNDQLIVSARNGVFSMNPDTNEFRLLYDGYYYQTFTIDPKGFLWLSAGTNLYSINLKHPEEVKSFSLPASIGQFGISKILKGNNQYLYIATLGSGLFCYNEQTQTCINYTPEQNQLLSNYCYNLLQTSTDNILITSDRGITLFNPTTESFRSIELDNGLSLSSIINGCGVWMCSDHTIFIGGTGGLSSFLEKDLNKEYPKPKLYFSSLSVNNARISPDDKSRILTEGLPFVREINLNATQNNLTVEFASSNYVDILNNTWYEYQLEGFDKQWSLTSQTSLKYTNLDPGDYVLHVRQKGNSLKMRKAQEILLQIHINTPWYLTWWAWFSYITISISVTYFIWREKSSRRTLAILRQSLSSLTYHQILFNPAI
;
A
#
# COMPACT_ATOMS: atom_id res chain seq x y z
N MET A 1 24.93 6.31 -6.80
CA MET A 1 23.50 6.14 -6.48
C MET A 1 23.40 5.53 -5.10
N ALA A 2 22.43 5.95 -4.30
CA ALA A 2 22.28 5.51 -2.92
C ALA A 2 20.82 5.62 -2.48
N ILE A 3 20.43 4.80 -1.50
CA ILE A 3 19.10 4.82 -0.88
C ILE A 3 19.27 4.91 0.63
N TYR A 4 18.43 5.71 1.28
CA TYR A 4 18.42 5.87 2.73
C TYR A 4 17.02 6.23 3.23
N GLN A 5 16.70 5.94 4.49
CA GLN A 5 15.47 6.39 5.13
C GLN A 5 15.78 7.31 6.31
N ASP A 6 15.16 8.48 6.36
CA ASP A 6 15.38 9.43 7.45
C ASP A 6 14.51 9.17 8.68
N LYS A 7 14.69 10.01 9.72
CA LYS A 7 13.99 9.88 11.00
C LYS A 7 12.47 10.14 10.92
N LEU A 8 11.97 10.79 9.86
CA LEU A 8 10.54 10.94 9.61
C LEU A 8 9.97 9.73 8.84
N GLY A 9 10.85 8.85 8.35
CA GLY A 9 10.50 7.71 7.52
C GLY A 9 10.46 8.06 6.03
N ARG A 10 10.96 9.23 5.61
CA ARG A 10 11.02 9.59 4.18
C ARG A 10 12.15 8.82 3.50
N MET A 11 11.92 8.37 2.28
CA MET A 11 12.94 7.71 1.46
C MET A 11 13.76 8.73 0.70
N TRP A 12 15.07 8.59 0.74
CA TRP A 12 16.05 9.42 0.06
C TRP A 12 16.68 8.62 -1.07
N PHE A 13 16.69 9.19 -2.28
CA PHE A 13 17.25 8.57 -3.48
C PHE A 13 18.33 9.47 -4.06
N GLY A 14 19.58 9.03 -3.93
CA GLY A 14 20.73 9.64 -4.57
C GLY A 14 20.87 9.15 -6.02
N THR A 15 20.84 10.07 -6.98
CA THR A 15 20.90 9.77 -8.41
C THR A 15 22.17 10.38 -9.04
N ARG A 16 22.31 10.23 -10.36
CA ARG A 16 23.34 10.96 -11.12
C ARG A 16 22.98 12.43 -11.37
N GLU A 17 21.73 12.82 -11.10
CA GLU A 17 21.20 14.17 -11.33
C GLU A 17 20.58 14.76 -10.06
N GLY A 18 21.26 14.58 -8.93
CA GLY A 18 20.87 15.13 -7.65
C GLY A 18 20.16 14.13 -6.73
N VAL A 19 19.46 14.66 -5.75
CA VAL A 19 18.81 13.89 -4.68
C VAL A 19 17.30 14.09 -4.69
N ASN A 20 16.57 13.00 -4.42
CA ASN A 20 15.12 13.00 -4.33
C ASN A 20 14.69 12.55 -2.93
N ILE A 21 13.66 13.16 -2.38
CA ILE A 21 13.04 12.80 -1.10
C ILE A 21 11.59 12.43 -1.36
N TYR A 22 11.21 11.20 -1.02
CA TYR A 22 9.86 10.66 -1.20
C TYR A 22 9.19 10.41 0.15
N ASN A 23 7.95 10.86 0.30
CA ASN A 23 7.18 10.78 1.54
C ASN A 23 5.91 9.93 1.41
N SER A 24 5.91 8.93 0.52
CA SER A 24 4.78 8.08 0.07
C SER A 24 3.80 8.72 -0.91
N ASN A 25 3.66 10.06 -0.93
CA ASN A 25 2.75 10.73 -1.88
C ASN A 25 3.48 11.62 -2.89
N LYS A 26 4.46 12.41 -2.43
CA LYS A 26 5.17 13.40 -3.24
C LYS A 26 6.67 13.17 -3.24
N MET A 27 7.29 13.55 -4.34
CA MET A 27 8.74 13.58 -4.53
C MET A 27 9.22 15.04 -4.50
N ALA A 28 10.11 15.37 -3.56
CA ALA A 28 10.89 16.60 -3.58
C ALA A 28 12.22 16.35 -4.31
N VAL A 29 12.53 17.16 -5.32
CA VAL A 29 13.70 16.97 -6.20
C VAL A 29 14.67 18.13 -6.03
N TYR A 30 15.93 17.82 -5.75
CA TYR A 30 17.00 18.79 -5.59
C TYR A 30 18.11 18.51 -6.62
N LYS A 31 18.29 19.42 -7.59
CA LYS A 31 19.29 19.30 -8.66
C LYS A 31 20.28 20.47 -8.64
N ALA A 32 21.56 20.21 -8.93
CA ALA A 32 22.63 21.18 -9.22
C ALA A 32 22.70 22.41 -8.30
N TRP A 33 21.81 23.38 -8.48
CA TRP A 33 21.68 24.59 -7.68
C TRP A 33 20.32 24.66 -7.01
N ILE A 34 20.31 24.88 -5.71
CA ILE A 34 19.08 25.03 -4.93
C ILE A 34 19.08 26.36 -4.19
N GLN A 35 17.88 26.90 -3.96
CA GLN A 35 17.71 27.98 -2.99
C GLN A 35 17.84 27.37 -1.60
N ASN A 36 18.75 27.90 -0.79
CA ASN A 36 18.94 27.40 0.56
C ASN A 36 17.92 28.01 1.51
N GLY A 37 16.74 27.38 1.62
CA GLY A 37 15.67 27.78 2.53
C GLY A 37 15.43 29.29 2.55
N ASN A 38 15.55 29.89 3.73
CA ASN A 38 15.11 31.25 4.09
C ASN A 38 15.85 32.40 3.42
N ARG A 39 16.89 32.10 2.63
CA ARG A 39 17.69 33.10 1.93
C ARG A 39 17.51 32.91 0.42
N PRO A 40 16.44 33.47 -0.16
CA PRO A 40 16.16 33.33 -1.60
C PRO A 40 17.31 33.86 -2.48
N ASP A 41 18.15 34.74 -1.94
CA ASP A 41 19.30 35.33 -2.63
C ASP A 41 20.56 34.44 -2.60
N GLN A 42 20.57 33.38 -1.78
CA GLN A 42 21.73 32.50 -1.59
C GLN A 42 21.47 31.12 -2.23
N LYS A 43 21.94 30.95 -3.48
CA LYS A 43 21.96 29.65 -4.13
C LYS A 43 23.13 28.81 -3.61
N ILE A 44 22.86 27.56 -3.26
CA ILE A 44 23.89 26.58 -2.93
C ILE A 44 24.01 25.59 -4.10
N LEU A 45 25.25 25.39 -4.54
CA LEU A 45 25.59 24.29 -5.43
C LEU A 45 25.55 23.00 -4.60
N ILE A 46 24.62 22.12 -4.89
CA ILE A 46 24.59 20.78 -4.30
C ILE A 46 25.41 19.78 -5.12
N GLY A 47 25.46 19.97 -6.45
CA GLY A 47 26.10 19.04 -7.38
C GLY A 47 25.11 18.07 -8.02
N ASN A 48 25.63 17.02 -8.64
CA ASN A 48 24.88 16.08 -9.47
C ASN A 48 24.95 14.65 -8.94
N GLU A 49 26.13 14.03 -8.89
CA GLU A 49 26.23 12.60 -8.60
C GLU A 49 26.24 12.33 -7.11
N VAL A 50 25.15 11.74 -6.61
CA VAL A 50 25.02 11.30 -5.22
C VAL A 50 25.44 9.84 -5.10
N SER A 51 26.55 9.60 -4.40
CA SER A 51 27.18 8.28 -4.30
C SER A 51 26.92 7.56 -2.97
N ALA A 52 26.64 8.30 -1.89
CA ALA A 52 26.33 7.75 -0.58
C ALA A 52 25.38 8.66 0.20
N ILE A 53 24.50 8.07 1.01
CA ILE A 53 23.59 8.77 1.93
C ILE A 53 23.56 8.00 3.25
N THR A 54 23.63 8.71 4.37
CA THR A 54 23.47 8.14 5.72
C THR A 54 22.90 9.21 6.66
N GLY A 55 22.51 8.85 7.89
CA GLY A 55 22.06 9.83 8.88
C GLY A 55 22.72 9.69 10.25
N SER A 56 22.62 10.79 11.00
CA SER A 56 23.12 10.93 12.37
C SER A 56 22.06 10.58 13.40
N GLN A 57 22.47 10.42 14.67
CA GLN A 57 21.56 10.19 15.80
C GLN A 57 20.47 11.28 15.95
N ASN A 58 20.82 12.53 15.63
CA ASN A 58 19.90 13.66 15.73
C ASN A 58 18.83 13.66 14.62
N GLY A 59 19.10 12.98 13.51
CA GLY A 59 18.21 12.87 12.35
C GLY A 59 18.70 13.61 11.10
N ASP A 60 19.78 14.38 11.20
CA ASP A 60 20.41 15.03 10.05
C ASP A 60 20.92 14.00 9.05
N VAL A 61 20.81 14.32 7.77
CA VAL A 61 21.17 13.44 6.65
C VAL A 61 22.48 13.93 6.03
N PHE A 62 23.40 13.03 5.73
CA PHE A 62 24.70 13.31 5.15
C PHE A 62 24.82 12.64 3.80
N LEU A 63 25.36 13.35 2.82
CA LEU A 63 25.45 12.89 1.43
C LEU A 63 26.85 13.12 0.88
N ILE A 64 27.36 12.17 0.10
CA ILE A 64 28.47 12.43 -0.81
C ILE A 64 27.90 12.84 -2.17
N VAL A 65 28.16 14.08 -2.59
CA VAL A 65 27.75 14.61 -3.89
C VAL A 65 28.96 15.16 -4.64
N ASP A 66 29.27 14.63 -5.82
CA ASP A 66 30.47 14.99 -6.60
C ASP A 66 31.76 15.01 -5.76
N HIS A 67 31.93 14.00 -4.88
CA HIS A 67 33.01 13.87 -3.89
C HIS A 67 33.06 14.95 -2.79
N ALA A 68 32.07 15.85 -2.69
CA ALA A 68 31.90 16.75 -1.57
C ALA A 68 31.01 16.11 -0.49
N LEU A 69 31.23 16.47 0.78
CA LEU A 69 30.36 16.07 1.88
C LEU A 69 29.35 17.18 2.17
N LEU A 70 28.06 16.84 2.05
CA LEU A 70 26.94 17.70 2.38
C LEU A 70 26.21 17.16 3.60
N LYS A 71 25.65 18.08 4.39
CA LYS A 71 24.72 17.83 5.48
C LYS A 71 23.39 18.48 5.13
N TYR A 72 22.32 17.78 5.40
CA TYR A 72 20.96 18.29 5.38
C TYR A 72 20.43 18.30 6.81
N ASP A 73 20.15 19.50 7.31
CA ASP A 73 19.52 19.71 8.61
C ASP A 73 18.03 19.42 8.46
N ILE A 74 17.56 18.36 9.11
CA ILE A 74 16.17 17.91 8.95
C ILE A 74 15.17 18.87 9.59
N ARG A 75 15.59 19.63 10.61
CA ARG A 75 14.74 20.59 11.33
C ARG A 75 14.73 21.95 10.64
N LYS A 76 15.81 22.35 9.97
CA LYS A 76 15.85 23.62 9.22
C LYS A 76 15.51 23.47 7.74
N GLU A 77 15.43 22.24 7.24
CA GLU A 77 15.21 21.91 5.82
C GLU A 77 16.26 22.54 4.88
N THR A 78 17.49 22.71 5.36
CA THR A 78 18.58 23.38 4.64
C THR A 78 19.74 22.44 4.35
N PHE A 79 20.48 22.75 3.28
CA PHE A 79 21.70 22.04 2.94
C PHE A 79 22.92 22.90 3.31
N GLU A 80 23.95 22.24 3.81
CA GLU A 80 25.24 22.83 4.13
C GLU A 80 26.36 21.93 3.58
N ARG A 81 27.39 22.55 3.00
CA ARG A 81 28.57 21.83 2.55
C ARG A 81 29.63 21.85 3.65
N LEU A 82 29.96 20.67 4.17
CA LEU A 82 30.94 20.51 5.24
C LEU A 82 32.38 20.37 4.72
N ARG A 83 32.55 19.77 3.53
CA ARG A 83 33.86 19.59 2.91
C ARG A 83 33.77 19.63 1.39
N GLN A 84 34.71 20.33 0.78
CA GLN A 84 34.85 20.38 -0.68
C GLN A 84 35.76 19.25 -1.18
N GLY A 85 35.21 18.38 -2.01
CA GLY A 85 35.96 17.34 -2.72
C GLY A 85 36.64 16.30 -1.82
N SER A 86 37.20 15.28 -2.46
CA SER A 86 38.05 14.25 -1.83
C SER A 86 37.36 13.40 -0.75
N VAL A 87 36.04 13.25 -0.78
CA VAL A 87 35.31 12.31 0.09
C VAL A 87 34.79 11.16 -0.77
N TYR A 88 35.18 9.93 -0.40
CA TYR A 88 34.91 8.73 -1.20
C TYR A 88 34.10 7.68 -0.45
N ALA A 89 34.14 7.68 0.88
CA ALA A 89 33.35 6.78 1.71
C ALA A 89 32.65 7.55 2.84
N LEU A 90 31.44 7.13 3.17
CA LEU A 90 30.59 7.71 4.21
C LEU A 90 29.82 6.57 4.88
N THR A 91 29.84 6.54 6.21
CA THR A 91 29.09 5.56 7.01
C THR A 91 28.61 6.18 8.32
N SER A 92 27.58 5.58 8.91
CA SER A 92 27.14 5.86 10.27
C SER A 92 27.45 4.65 11.15
N HIS A 93 27.93 4.89 12.37
CA HIS A 93 28.12 3.86 13.38
C HIS A 93 27.68 4.41 14.72
N ALA A 94 26.75 3.71 15.39
CA ALA A 94 26.11 4.19 16.63
C ALA A 94 25.53 5.62 16.54
N GLY A 95 25.15 6.06 15.33
CA GLY A 95 24.62 7.41 15.07
C GLY A 95 25.68 8.51 14.89
N GLU A 96 26.97 8.18 15.03
CA GLU A 96 28.08 9.06 14.66
C GLU A 96 28.38 8.95 13.16
N ILE A 97 28.75 10.06 12.54
CA ILE A 97 29.06 10.12 11.11
C ILE A 97 30.57 10.06 10.89
N TRP A 98 30.98 9.15 10.01
CA TRP A 98 32.37 8.91 9.65
C TRP A 98 32.52 8.99 8.14
N CYS A 99 33.61 9.59 7.68
CA CYS A 99 33.94 9.64 6.26
C CYS A 99 35.42 9.39 6.02
N ALA A 100 35.74 8.92 4.82
CA ALA A 100 37.12 8.74 4.38
C ALA A 100 37.39 9.53 3.10
N GLY A 101 38.59 10.10 3.04
CA GLY A 101 39.08 10.88 1.93
C GLY A 101 40.56 10.65 1.70
N HIS A 102 40.94 10.32 0.47
CA HIS A 102 42.28 9.84 0.11
C HIS A 102 42.72 8.68 1.01
N ASP A 103 43.66 8.93 1.91
CA ASP A 103 44.25 7.97 2.84
C ASP A 103 43.82 8.17 4.29
N SER A 104 42.86 9.07 4.54
CA SER A 104 42.55 9.56 5.89
C SER A 104 41.07 9.37 6.25
N ILE A 105 40.83 9.05 7.52
CA ILE A 105 39.49 8.88 8.11
C ILE A 105 39.19 10.06 9.03
N PHE A 106 37.96 10.55 8.96
CA PHE A 106 37.45 11.68 9.72
C PHE A 106 36.14 11.31 10.41
N ARG A 107 35.88 11.93 11.56
CA ARG A 107 34.62 11.85 12.29
C ARG A 107 33.97 13.22 12.34
N TYR A 108 32.68 13.30 12.05
CA TYR A 108 31.93 14.54 12.18
C TYR A 108 31.65 14.86 13.65
N ASN A 109 31.91 16.12 14.03
CA ASN A 109 31.66 16.65 15.36
C ASN A 109 30.44 17.58 15.32
N PRO A 110 29.33 17.21 15.96
CA PRO A 110 28.10 18.00 15.94
C PRO A 110 28.20 19.31 16.73
N GLN A 111 29.18 19.48 17.62
CA GLN A 111 29.28 20.67 18.49
C GLN A 111 29.82 21.89 17.74
N ASN A 112 30.78 21.67 16.85
CA ASN A 112 31.41 22.73 16.05
C ASN A 112 31.08 22.62 14.55
N ASN A 113 30.30 21.61 14.15
CA ASN A 113 29.90 21.35 12.76
C ASN A 113 31.10 21.12 11.82
N GLN A 114 32.15 20.45 12.30
CA GLN A 114 33.39 20.18 11.54
C GLN A 114 33.76 18.69 11.52
N LEU A 115 34.76 18.35 10.70
CA LEU A 115 35.32 17.00 10.60
C LEU A 115 36.63 16.91 11.40
N ASP A 116 36.61 16.13 12.47
CA ASP A 116 37.79 15.81 13.28
C ASP A 116 38.60 14.71 12.60
N PHE A 117 39.89 14.94 12.37
CA PHE A 117 40.82 13.91 11.87
C PHE A 117 40.97 12.77 12.90
N GLN A 118 40.99 11.52 12.41
CA GLN A 118 41.07 10.33 13.27
C GLN A 118 42.31 9.49 12.97
N LEU A 119 42.50 9.09 11.71
CA LEU A 119 43.56 8.15 11.33
C LEU A 119 44.04 8.38 9.90
N LYS A 120 45.35 8.29 9.70
CA LYS A 120 45.99 8.16 8.39
C LYS A 120 46.31 6.69 8.13
N THR A 121 45.69 6.12 7.12
CA THR A 121 45.70 4.68 6.81
C THR A 121 46.87 4.28 5.88
N GLY A 122 47.39 5.23 5.09
CA GLY A 122 48.37 4.95 4.04
C GLY A 122 47.81 4.21 2.82
N ILE A 123 46.49 4.00 2.76
CA ILE A 123 45.81 3.35 1.65
C ILE A 123 45.48 4.44 0.60
N SER A 124 45.95 4.26 -0.64
CA SER A 124 45.90 5.30 -1.66
C SER A 124 44.51 5.58 -2.24
N SER A 125 43.60 4.60 -2.23
CA SER A 125 42.28 4.71 -2.88
C SER A 125 41.22 3.97 -2.07
N ILE A 126 40.69 4.63 -1.05
CA ILE A 126 39.56 4.13 -0.24
C ILE A 126 38.26 4.28 -1.05
N ASN A 127 37.58 3.16 -1.28
CA ASN A 127 36.27 3.09 -1.94
C ASN A 127 35.13 3.04 -0.93
N TYR A 128 35.32 2.33 0.19
CA TYR A 128 34.27 2.06 1.15
C TYR A 128 34.81 1.98 2.58
N LEU A 129 34.01 2.38 3.56
CA LEU A 129 34.35 2.35 4.97
C LEU A 129 33.16 1.81 5.75
N THR A 130 33.38 0.82 6.60
CA THR A 130 32.42 0.41 7.63
C THR A 130 33.13 0.21 8.96
N ILE A 131 32.38 0.36 10.05
CA ILE A 131 32.89 0.34 11.42
C ILE A 131 32.09 -0.67 12.21
N ASN A 132 32.79 -1.53 12.94
CA ASN A 132 32.20 -2.50 13.86
C ASN A 132 32.95 -2.46 15.18
N GLY A 133 32.29 -1.94 16.22
CA GLY A 133 32.92 -1.65 17.50
C GLY A 133 34.11 -0.71 17.29
N ASN A 134 35.31 -1.17 17.66
CA ASN A 134 36.55 -0.39 17.52
C ASN A 134 37.35 -0.70 16.24
N ARG A 135 36.83 -1.56 15.35
CA ARG A 135 37.51 -1.96 14.12
C ARG A 135 36.94 -1.21 12.92
N PHE A 136 37.83 -0.65 12.12
CA PHE A 136 37.54 -0.14 10.78
C PHE A 136 37.77 -1.25 9.78
N TYR A 137 36.84 -1.42 8.84
CA TYR A 137 37.01 -2.22 7.63
C TYR A 137 37.00 -1.27 6.44
N ILE A 138 38.10 -1.29 5.69
CA ILE A 138 38.39 -0.32 4.65
C ILE A 138 38.48 -1.10 3.33
N GLY A 139 37.51 -0.85 2.46
CA GLY A 139 37.50 -1.35 1.09
C GLY A 139 38.27 -0.38 0.20
N ALA A 140 39.23 -0.89 -0.56
CA ALA A 140 40.05 -0.11 -1.46
C ALA A 140 40.22 -0.81 -2.80
N LYS A 141 40.76 -0.09 -3.78
CA LYS A 141 41.05 -0.62 -5.12
C LYS A 141 42.00 -1.83 -5.10
N GLU A 142 42.92 -1.86 -4.13
CA GLU A 142 43.98 -2.88 -4.03
C GLU A 142 43.74 -3.92 -2.93
N GLY A 143 42.59 -3.88 -2.26
CA GLY A 143 42.24 -4.91 -1.28
C GLY A 143 41.26 -4.49 -0.19
N LEU A 144 40.95 -5.47 0.65
CA LEU A 144 40.28 -5.27 1.92
C LEU A 144 41.30 -5.12 3.04
N TYR A 145 41.15 -4.06 3.84
CA TYR A 145 42.01 -3.77 4.97
C TYR A 145 41.19 -3.64 6.26
N THR A 146 41.84 -3.89 7.40
CA THR A 146 41.28 -3.64 8.72
C THR A 146 42.29 -2.97 9.65
N THR A 147 41.80 -2.18 10.58
CA THR A 147 42.61 -1.58 11.64
C THR A 147 41.74 -1.28 12.85
N GLU A 148 42.34 -1.33 14.03
CA GLU A 148 41.74 -0.74 15.24
C GLU A 148 42.06 0.76 15.29
N ASN A 149 41.33 1.53 16.10
CA ASN A 149 41.63 2.95 16.28
C ASN A 149 43.06 3.13 16.82
N LYS A 150 43.92 3.83 16.06
CA LYS A 150 45.38 3.96 16.30
C LYS A 150 46.20 2.66 16.16
N GLY A 151 45.61 1.60 15.61
CA GLY A 151 46.28 0.33 15.31
C GLY A 151 47.07 0.35 14.00
N ARG A 152 47.81 -0.73 13.74
CA ARG A 152 48.45 -0.97 12.44
C ARG A 152 47.42 -1.47 11.43
N VAL A 153 47.42 -0.89 10.24
CA VAL A 153 46.60 -1.36 9.11
C VAL A 153 47.07 -2.74 8.66
N GLN A 154 46.13 -3.69 8.61
CA GLN A 154 46.34 -5.06 8.16
C GLN A 154 45.55 -5.31 6.87
N CYS A 155 46.15 -5.97 5.89
CA CYS A 155 45.46 -6.40 4.67
C CYS A 155 44.86 -7.79 4.89
N LEU A 156 43.55 -7.93 4.68
CA LEU A 156 42.80 -9.18 4.81
C LEU A 156 42.68 -9.91 3.46
N ILE A 157 42.39 -9.16 2.39
CA ILE A 157 42.25 -9.71 1.04
C ILE A 157 43.02 -8.81 0.09
N PRO A 158 44.20 -9.23 -0.41
CA PRO A 158 44.99 -8.42 -1.33
C PRO A 158 44.49 -8.54 -2.77
N LYS A 159 44.80 -7.53 -3.60
CA LYS A 159 44.59 -7.54 -5.07
C LYS A 159 43.12 -7.72 -5.51
N VAL A 160 42.19 -7.17 -4.74
CA VAL A 160 40.76 -7.14 -5.09
C VAL A 160 40.24 -5.71 -5.02
N ASP A 161 39.44 -5.31 -6.00
CA ASP A 161 38.79 -3.99 -6.01
C ASP A 161 37.51 -4.07 -5.18
N VAL A 162 37.62 -3.77 -3.89
CA VAL A 162 36.51 -3.84 -2.95
C VAL A 162 35.56 -2.68 -3.24
N TYR A 163 34.33 -3.03 -3.56
CA TYR A 163 33.26 -2.08 -3.81
C TYR A 163 32.37 -1.88 -2.59
N ARG A 164 32.01 -2.98 -1.91
CA ARG A 164 31.09 -2.91 -0.76
C ARG A 164 31.46 -3.83 0.41
N ILE A 165 31.41 -3.18 1.57
CA ILE A 165 31.42 -3.61 2.97
C ILE A 165 30.06 -3.98 3.58
N PHE A 166 29.67 -5.22 3.81
CA PHE A 166 28.45 -5.51 4.58
C PHE A 166 28.72 -6.46 5.74
N GLN A 167 28.08 -6.20 6.88
CA GLN A 167 28.13 -7.09 8.05
C GLN A 167 26.72 -7.58 8.35
N SER A 168 26.54 -8.90 8.37
CA SER A 168 25.26 -9.49 8.75
C SER A 168 25.03 -9.45 10.26
N SER A 169 23.77 -9.62 10.67
CA SER A 169 23.34 -9.82 12.06
C SER A 169 24.07 -11.00 12.72
N CYS A 170 24.45 -11.99 11.90
CA CYS A 170 25.25 -13.12 12.30
C CYS A 170 26.76 -12.82 12.41
N GLN A 171 27.19 -11.56 12.39
CA GLN A 171 28.59 -11.12 12.51
C GLN A 171 29.52 -11.67 11.43
N GLU A 172 29.00 -11.95 10.23
CA GLU A 172 29.82 -12.31 9.08
C GLU A 172 30.03 -11.10 8.20
N LEU A 173 31.21 -10.98 7.59
CA LEU A 173 31.49 -9.92 6.63
C LEU A 173 31.30 -10.43 5.22
N TRP A 174 30.50 -9.70 4.47
CA TRP A 174 30.23 -9.91 3.05
C TRP A 174 30.94 -8.79 2.29
N VAL A 175 31.83 -9.19 1.39
CA VAL A 175 32.75 -8.30 0.69
C VAL A 175 32.47 -8.41 -0.80
N GLY A 176 31.75 -7.43 -1.33
CA GLY A 176 31.46 -7.32 -2.75
C GLY A 176 32.59 -6.63 -3.50
N CYS A 177 33.05 -7.24 -4.60
CA CYS A 177 34.08 -6.69 -5.47
C CYS A 177 33.48 -6.15 -6.77
N ARG A 178 34.19 -5.21 -7.42
CA ARG A 178 33.76 -4.66 -8.73
C ARG A 178 33.77 -5.72 -9.84
N THR A 179 34.74 -6.63 -9.81
CA THR A 179 34.93 -7.66 -10.86
C THR A 179 35.33 -9.03 -10.34
N GLN A 180 35.74 -9.17 -9.07
CA GLN A 180 36.27 -10.42 -8.52
C GLN A 180 35.24 -11.24 -7.72
N GLY A 181 33.96 -10.90 -7.81
CA GLY A 181 32.86 -11.61 -7.17
C GLY A 181 32.68 -11.26 -5.69
N LEU A 182 32.34 -12.29 -4.92
CA LEU A 182 31.93 -12.18 -3.52
C LEU A 182 32.88 -12.96 -2.61
N TYR A 183 33.30 -12.33 -1.52
CA TYR A 183 33.99 -13.00 -0.43
C TYR A 183 33.15 -12.94 0.85
N ARG A 184 33.16 -14.03 1.61
CA ARG A 184 32.52 -14.14 2.93
C ARG A 184 33.59 -14.43 3.97
N ILE A 185 33.65 -13.61 5.02
CA ILE A 185 34.52 -13.79 6.17
C ILE A 185 33.63 -14.22 7.34
N ASN A 186 33.84 -15.43 7.84
CA ASN A 186 33.06 -15.94 8.96
C ASN A 186 33.54 -15.34 10.31
N ARG A 187 32.83 -15.65 11.40
CA ARG A 187 33.16 -15.18 12.76
C ARG A 187 34.58 -15.54 13.21
N ASN A 188 35.13 -16.63 12.69
CA ASN A 188 36.47 -17.12 13.05
C ASN A 188 37.57 -16.47 12.17
N GLY A 189 37.22 -15.55 11.28
CA GLY A 189 38.14 -14.88 10.37
C GLY A 189 38.49 -15.67 9.11
N ARG A 190 37.87 -16.84 8.88
CA ARG A 190 38.09 -17.62 7.65
C ARG A 190 37.43 -16.92 6.48
N ILE A 191 38.22 -16.70 5.43
CA ILE A 191 37.82 -16.05 4.19
C ILE A 191 37.50 -17.12 3.14
N ASN A 192 36.30 -17.09 2.59
CA ASN A 192 35.88 -17.95 1.50
C ASN A 192 35.43 -17.09 0.31
N ARG A 193 35.92 -17.39 -0.89
CA ARG A 193 35.38 -16.83 -2.14
C ARG A 193 34.18 -17.67 -2.55
N ILE A 194 33.06 -17.02 -2.86
CA ILE A 194 31.87 -17.70 -3.35
C ILE A 194 32.06 -18.03 -4.84
N PRO A 195 31.77 -19.28 -5.27
CA PRO A 195 31.89 -19.67 -6.68
C PRO A 195 30.99 -18.83 -7.60
N TYR A 196 31.50 -18.48 -8.77
CA TYR A 196 30.69 -17.96 -9.86
C TYR A 196 30.08 -19.15 -10.61
N ASP A 197 28.78 -19.36 -10.44
CA ASP A 197 28.03 -20.44 -11.08
C ASP A 197 26.58 -20.02 -11.29
N PRO A 198 26.27 -19.31 -12.39
CA PRO A 198 24.93 -18.77 -12.65
C PRO A 198 23.88 -19.85 -12.92
N SER A 199 24.28 -21.12 -13.09
CA SER A 199 23.40 -22.25 -13.36
C SER A 199 23.05 -23.07 -12.11
N SER A 200 23.69 -22.77 -10.99
CA SER A 200 23.63 -23.57 -9.77
C SER A 200 23.13 -22.75 -8.59
N PRO A 201 22.35 -23.36 -7.67
CA PRO A 201 21.98 -22.71 -6.42
C PRO A 201 23.15 -22.53 -5.45
N ASN A 202 24.38 -22.98 -5.80
CA ASN A 202 25.54 -22.92 -4.90
C ASN A 202 26.48 -21.72 -5.17
N GLY A 203 26.15 -20.83 -6.11
CA GLY A 203 27.05 -19.78 -6.57
C GLY A 203 26.41 -18.42 -6.84
N ILE A 204 27.26 -17.40 -6.99
CA ILE A 204 26.84 -16.07 -7.45
C ILE A 204 26.57 -16.10 -8.95
N SER A 205 25.60 -15.31 -9.40
CA SER A 205 25.23 -15.21 -10.81
C SER A 205 26.05 -14.19 -11.59
N SER A 206 26.75 -13.31 -10.89
CA SER A 206 27.53 -12.19 -11.44
C SER A 206 28.79 -11.98 -10.62
N GLU A 207 29.91 -11.62 -11.25
CA GLU A 207 31.13 -11.25 -10.51
C GLU A 207 31.17 -9.76 -10.09
N GLN A 208 30.17 -8.97 -10.49
CA GLN A 208 30.02 -7.57 -10.07
C GLN A 208 29.02 -7.45 -8.92
N ILE A 209 29.52 -7.27 -7.68
CA ILE A 209 28.69 -7.20 -6.48
C ILE A 209 28.69 -5.78 -5.92
N ARG A 210 27.50 -5.18 -5.78
CA ARG A 210 27.38 -3.72 -5.66
C ARG A 210 26.84 -3.22 -4.33
N GLU A 211 25.79 -3.81 -3.82
CA GLU A 211 25.18 -3.39 -2.55
C GLU A 211 24.51 -4.58 -1.87
N PHE A 212 24.37 -4.51 -0.55
CA PHE A 212 23.82 -5.58 0.27
C PHE A 212 22.75 -5.04 1.21
N VAL A 213 21.82 -5.92 1.55
CA VAL A 213 20.91 -5.74 2.68
C VAL A 213 20.55 -7.10 3.26
N GLU A 214 20.20 -7.14 4.54
CA GLU A 214 19.69 -8.33 5.20
C GLU A 214 18.22 -8.10 5.52
N ASP A 215 17.36 -9.08 5.25
CA ASP A 215 15.95 -8.99 5.63
C ASP A 215 15.70 -9.42 7.08
N GLN A 216 14.47 -9.28 7.56
CA GLN A 216 14.13 -9.65 8.95
C GLN A 216 14.20 -11.16 9.22
N GLN A 217 14.27 -11.98 8.16
CA GLN A 217 14.38 -13.43 8.23
C GLN A 217 15.86 -13.88 8.21
N GLY A 218 16.80 -12.95 8.07
CA GLY A 218 18.24 -13.21 7.99
C GLY A 218 18.74 -13.58 6.59
N ASN A 219 17.90 -13.47 5.55
CA ASN A 219 18.38 -13.68 4.18
C ASN A 219 19.23 -12.48 3.75
N ILE A 220 20.31 -12.76 3.02
CA ILE A 220 21.19 -11.72 2.50
C ILE A 220 20.83 -11.46 1.05
N TRP A 221 20.38 -10.24 0.78
CA TRP A 221 20.04 -9.76 -0.55
C TRP A 221 21.19 -8.89 -1.07
N PHE A 222 21.58 -9.08 -2.33
CA PHE A 222 22.65 -8.29 -2.92
C PHE A 222 22.43 -7.99 -4.39
N GLY A 223 22.73 -6.74 -4.74
CA GLY A 223 22.59 -6.21 -6.09
C GLY A 223 23.77 -6.62 -6.97
N THR A 224 23.45 -7.12 -8.16
CA THR A 224 24.45 -7.54 -9.16
C THR A 224 24.23 -6.83 -10.49
N PHE A 225 25.07 -7.12 -11.49
CA PHE A 225 24.81 -6.68 -12.87
C PHE A 225 23.63 -7.42 -13.52
N ASP A 226 23.37 -8.67 -13.10
CA ASP A 226 22.43 -9.59 -13.74
C ASP A 226 21.06 -9.65 -13.06
N GLY A 227 20.92 -8.99 -11.91
CA GLY A 227 19.67 -8.93 -11.14
C GLY A 227 19.90 -8.76 -9.64
N LEU A 228 18.83 -8.98 -8.89
CA LEU A 228 18.87 -9.07 -7.44
C LEU A 228 19.09 -10.53 -7.03
N GLN A 229 20.19 -10.80 -6.32
CA GLN A 229 20.47 -12.15 -5.84
C GLN A 229 20.16 -12.26 -4.34
N LYS A 230 19.59 -13.38 -3.92
CA LYS A 230 19.27 -13.72 -2.54
C LYS A 230 20.14 -14.90 -2.11
N TYR A 231 20.74 -14.83 -0.93
CA TYR A 231 21.31 -15.95 -0.21
C TYR A 231 20.41 -16.31 0.97
N ASP A 232 19.90 -17.54 0.97
CA ASP A 232 19.09 -18.08 2.04
C ASP A 232 19.99 -18.91 2.99
N PRO A 233 20.23 -18.47 4.23
CA PRO A 233 21.10 -19.19 5.15
C PRO A 233 20.52 -20.52 5.63
N SER A 234 19.21 -20.73 5.54
CA SER A 234 18.55 -21.97 5.99
C SER A 234 18.79 -23.12 5.01
N THR A 235 18.75 -22.83 3.71
CA THR A 235 19.01 -23.81 2.65
C THR A 235 20.43 -23.74 2.11
N GLN A 236 21.18 -22.69 2.46
CA GLN A 236 22.51 -22.36 1.92
C GLN A 236 22.52 -22.20 0.39
N THR A 237 21.40 -21.72 -0.17
CA THR A 237 21.25 -21.55 -1.62
C THR A 237 21.22 -20.09 -2.04
N TYR A 238 21.58 -19.87 -3.30
CA TYR A 238 21.54 -18.60 -4.00
C TYR A 238 20.44 -18.64 -5.06
N SER A 239 19.56 -17.65 -5.05
CA SER A 239 18.52 -17.49 -6.07
C SER A 239 18.60 -16.11 -6.72
N LEU A 240 18.35 -16.06 -8.03
CA LEU A 240 18.44 -14.82 -8.81
C LEU A 240 17.05 -14.38 -9.26
N ILE A 241 16.72 -13.14 -8.96
CA ILE A 241 15.57 -12.43 -9.50
C ILE A 241 16.07 -11.57 -10.66
N LYS A 242 15.54 -11.81 -11.86
CA LYS A 242 15.89 -11.09 -13.09
C LYS A 242 14.81 -10.08 -13.47
N GLN A 243 15.15 -9.24 -14.45
CA GLN A 243 14.14 -8.47 -15.17
C GLN A 243 13.16 -9.40 -15.88
N GLU A 244 11.86 -9.17 -15.68
CA GLU A 244 10.78 -9.91 -16.32
C GLU A 244 9.75 -8.94 -16.88
N GLN A 245 9.23 -9.23 -18.07
CA GLN A 245 8.18 -8.44 -18.73
C GLN A 245 6.79 -8.79 -18.18
N ARG A 246 6.64 -8.82 -16.85
CA ARG A 246 5.36 -9.02 -16.17
C ARG A 246 5.21 -8.04 -15.00
N PRO A 247 3.98 -7.73 -14.58
CA PRO A 247 3.74 -7.02 -13.33
C PRO A 247 4.48 -7.69 -12.16
N GLY A 248 5.20 -6.90 -11.35
CA GLY A 248 5.99 -7.38 -10.21
C GLY A 248 7.40 -7.89 -10.54
N GLY A 249 7.79 -8.00 -11.82
CA GLY A 249 9.17 -8.27 -12.21
C GLY A 249 10.10 -7.07 -11.96
N LEU A 250 11.41 -7.31 -11.84
CA LEU A 250 12.38 -6.19 -11.75
C LEU A 250 12.31 -5.33 -13.01
N SER A 251 12.26 -4.01 -12.85
CA SER A 251 12.26 -3.09 -14.00
C SER A 251 13.56 -3.11 -14.82
N HIS A 252 14.68 -3.52 -14.23
CA HIS A 252 15.98 -3.59 -14.89
C HIS A 252 16.98 -4.48 -14.12
N SER A 253 17.83 -5.23 -14.82
CA SER A 253 18.75 -6.22 -14.20
C SER A 253 19.95 -5.61 -13.47
N SER A 254 20.45 -4.44 -13.92
CA SER A 254 21.63 -3.81 -13.31
C SER A 254 21.26 -3.08 -12.01
N ILE A 255 21.41 -3.78 -10.88
CA ILE A 255 21.06 -3.28 -9.53
C ILE A 255 22.29 -2.59 -8.93
N PHE A 256 22.10 -1.41 -8.35
CA PHE A 256 23.20 -0.57 -7.82
C PHE A 256 23.11 -0.25 -6.34
N SER A 257 21.89 -0.14 -5.81
CA SER A 257 21.69 0.24 -4.42
C SER A 257 20.52 -0.54 -3.84
N LEU A 258 20.67 -0.99 -2.60
CA LEU A 258 19.66 -1.66 -1.80
C LEU A 258 19.53 -0.95 -0.47
N TYR A 259 18.32 -0.93 0.08
CA TYR A 259 18.07 -0.45 1.43
C TYR A 259 16.82 -1.11 2.00
N GLN A 260 16.87 -1.56 3.25
CA GLN A 260 15.70 -2.04 3.97
C GLN A 260 15.17 -0.92 4.85
N ASP A 261 13.91 -0.54 4.66
CA ASP A 261 13.27 0.46 5.51
C ASP A 261 12.87 -0.11 6.88
N VAL A 262 12.47 0.77 7.80
CA VAL A 262 12.07 0.39 9.15
C VAL A 262 10.87 -0.56 9.20
N GLN A 263 10.11 -0.71 8.11
CA GLN A 263 8.97 -1.61 8.02
C GLN A 263 9.32 -2.96 7.37
N GLY A 264 10.59 -3.17 7.00
CA GLY A 264 11.09 -4.41 6.40
C GLY A 264 11.05 -4.43 4.87
N THR A 265 10.58 -3.36 4.22
CA THR A 265 10.55 -3.28 2.75
C THR A 265 11.95 -3.08 2.21
N ILE A 266 12.32 -3.87 1.21
CA ILE A 266 13.57 -3.74 0.47
C ILE A 266 13.32 -2.84 -0.74
N TRP A 267 14.04 -1.73 -0.78
CA TRP A 267 14.10 -0.78 -1.88
C TRP A 267 15.31 -1.08 -2.76
N ILE A 268 15.07 -1.12 -4.07
CA ILE A 268 16.02 -1.56 -5.10
C ILE A 268 16.20 -0.44 -6.12
N GLY A 269 17.37 0.19 -6.11
CA GLY A 269 17.78 1.16 -7.12
C GLY A 269 18.48 0.46 -8.27
N SER A 270 17.86 0.50 -9.45
CA SER A 270 18.45 0.00 -10.69
C SER A 270 19.07 1.15 -11.51
N TYR A 271 19.94 0.83 -12.45
CA TYR A 271 20.65 1.85 -13.23
C TYR A 271 19.75 2.63 -14.20
N TYR A 272 18.88 1.94 -14.94
CA TYR A 272 17.99 2.55 -15.94
C TYR A 272 16.49 2.39 -15.63
N GLY A 273 16.11 1.44 -14.77
CA GLY A 273 14.71 1.12 -14.47
C GLY A 273 14.13 1.87 -13.27
N GLY A 274 14.85 2.85 -12.71
CA GLY A 274 14.44 3.57 -11.51
C GLY A 274 14.46 2.68 -10.26
N VAL A 275 13.43 2.81 -9.41
CA VAL A 275 13.34 2.15 -8.11
C VAL A 275 12.24 1.08 -8.13
N ASN A 276 12.58 -0.13 -7.74
CA ASN A 276 11.62 -1.18 -7.38
C ASN A 276 11.60 -1.30 -5.86
N TYR A 277 10.52 -1.80 -5.27
CA TYR A 277 10.51 -2.14 -3.86
C TYR A 277 9.57 -3.31 -3.63
N PHE A 278 9.89 -4.14 -2.64
CA PHE A 278 9.07 -5.27 -2.21
C PHE A 278 9.34 -5.54 -0.75
N ASN A 279 8.39 -6.13 -0.04
CA ASN A 279 8.60 -6.52 1.35
C ASN A 279 8.60 -8.06 1.42
N PRO A 280 9.74 -8.70 1.78
CA PRO A 280 9.84 -10.16 1.88
C PRO A 280 8.84 -10.78 2.86
N ASP A 281 8.41 -10.03 3.87
CA ASP A 281 7.40 -10.45 4.83
C ASP A 281 5.97 -10.23 4.30
N ASN A 282 5.78 -9.30 3.37
CA ASN A 282 4.49 -8.93 2.76
C ASN A 282 4.20 -9.63 1.42
N ASN A 283 4.46 -10.93 1.33
CA ASN A 283 4.07 -11.72 0.16
C ASN A 283 2.81 -12.54 0.47
N ALA A 284 1.71 -11.85 0.82
CA ALA A 284 0.46 -12.52 1.15
C ALA A 284 -0.15 -13.25 -0.05
N PHE A 285 0.14 -12.79 -1.28
CA PHE A 285 -0.45 -13.31 -2.50
C PHE A 285 0.61 -13.92 -3.43
N ASN A 286 0.33 -15.10 -3.97
CA ASN A 286 1.02 -15.65 -5.14
C ASN A 286 0.09 -15.50 -6.35
N TYR A 287 0.65 -15.08 -7.48
CA TYR A 287 -0.11 -14.87 -8.72
C TYR A 287 0.39 -15.81 -9.82
N TYR A 288 -0.55 -16.48 -10.47
CA TYR A 288 -0.30 -17.36 -11.60
C TYR A 288 -0.93 -16.71 -12.83
N THR A 289 -0.07 -16.17 -13.68
CA THR A 289 -0.47 -15.49 -14.90
C THR A 289 -0.91 -16.49 -15.97
N TYR A 290 -1.49 -15.98 -17.06
CA TYR A 290 -1.79 -16.80 -18.22
C TYR A 290 -0.70 -16.64 -19.30
N ASN A 291 -0.25 -17.76 -19.84
CA ASN A 291 0.60 -17.82 -21.02
C ASN A 291 0.51 -19.24 -21.60
N PRO A 292 -0.07 -19.44 -22.80
CA PRO A 292 -0.25 -20.77 -23.37
C PRO A 292 1.05 -21.48 -23.75
N ASP A 293 2.16 -20.75 -23.90
CA ASP A 293 3.46 -21.29 -24.29
C ASP A 293 4.33 -21.74 -23.09
N ARG A 294 3.82 -21.57 -21.86
CA ARG A 294 4.55 -21.82 -20.62
C ARG A 294 3.83 -22.82 -19.73
N SER A 295 4.53 -23.85 -19.29
CA SER A 295 3.97 -24.89 -18.41
C SER A 295 3.76 -24.42 -16.97
N ASP A 296 4.36 -23.32 -16.54
CA ASP A 296 4.17 -22.72 -15.21
C ASP A 296 3.08 -21.63 -15.19
N CYS A 297 2.32 -21.50 -16.27
CA CYS A 297 1.25 -20.52 -16.43
C CYS A 297 -0.08 -21.19 -16.78
N LEU A 298 -1.19 -20.51 -16.48
CA LEU A 298 -2.50 -20.91 -16.96
C LEU A 298 -2.57 -20.76 -18.48
N ASN A 299 -3.19 -21.69 -19.20
CA ASN A 299 -3.26 -21.61 -20.67
C ASN A 299 -4.29 -20.60 -21.19
N TYR A 300 -5.15 -20.09 -20.32
CA TYR A 300 -6.24 -19.20 -20.68
C TYR A 300 -6.43 -18.14 -19.57
N PRO A 301 -6.73 -16.88 -19.91
CA PRO A 301 -6.81 -15.80 -18.93
C PRO A 301 -7.93 -15.96 -17.88
N PHE A 302 -9.07 -16.54 -18.27
CA PHE A 302 -10.24 -16.61 -17.41
C PHE A 302 -10.24 -17.86 -16.53
N ALA A 303 -10.08 -17.70 -15.21
CA ALA A 303 -10.15 -18.77 -14.23
C ALA A 303 -11.51 -18.79 -13.51
N GLY A 304 -12.31 -19.83 -13.77
CA GLY A 304 -13.65 -20.05 -13.23
C GLY A 304 -13.65 -21.02 -12.05
N ALA A 305 -14.73 -21.79 -11.89
CA ALA A 305 -14.93 -22.75 -10.81
C ALA A 305 -13.74 -23.70 -10.63
N MET A 306 -13.44 -24.08 -9.39
CA MET A 306 -12.28 -24.90 -9.05
C MET A 306 -12.65 -25.99 -8.06
N THR A 307 -11.83 -27.05 -7.98
CA THR A 307 -11.92 -28.08 -6.94
C THR A 307 -10.55 -28.70 -6.68
N GLU A 308 -10.30 -29.17 -5.45
CA GLU A 308 -9.08 -29.89 -5.09
C GLU A 308 -9.33 -31.40 -5.11
N ASP A 309 -8.36 -32.17 -5.62
CA ASP A 309 -8.38 -33.63 -5.54
C ASP A 309 -7.66 -34.17 -4.30
N LYS A 310 -7.69 -35.50 -4.10
CA LYS A 310 -7.06 -36.15 -2.94
C LYS A 310 -5.52 -36.12 -2.96
N ASP A 311 -4.92 -35.81 -4.11
CA ASP A 311 -3.48 -35.73 -4.31
C ASP A 311 -3.00 -34.27 -4.27
N HIS A 312 -3.88 -33.36 -3.82
CA HIS A 312 -3.63 -31.92 -3.71
C HIS A 312 -3.38 -31.20 -5.04
N HIS A 313 -3.87 -31.71 -6.18
CA HIS A 313 -3.91 -30.90 -7.38
C HIS A 313 -5.17 -30.03 -7.40
N LEU A 314 -5.01 -28.80 -7.90
CA LEU A 314 -6.13 -27.88 -8.10
C LEU A 314 -6.64 -27.98 -9.54
N TRP A 315 -7.89 -28.34 -9.70
CA TRP A 315 -8.57 -28.42 -11.00
C TRP A 315 -9.37 -27.15 -11.24
N ILE A 316 -9.18 -26.52 -12.39
CA ILE A 316 -9.67 -25.18 -12.70
C ILE A 316 -10.45 -25.25 -14.02
N CYS A 317 -11.72 -24.84 -13.97
CA CYS A 317 -12.51 -24.55 -15.15
C CYS A 317 -12.07 -23.24 -15.78
N THR A 318 -11.84 -23.22 -17.09
CA THR A 318 -11.60 -21.97 -17.81
C THR A 318 -12.75 -21.68 -18.79
N ASP A 319 -12.97 -20.40 -19.09
CA ASP A 319 -14.01 -19.97 -20.04
C ASP A 319 -13.45 -19.87 -21.46
N GLY A 320 -13.14 -21.03 -22.06
CA GLY A 320 -12.63 -21.13 -23.44
C GLY A 320 -11.34 -21.94 -23.59
N GLY A 321 -10.60 -22.16 -22.51
CA GLY A 321 -9.35 -22.94 -22.48
C GLY A 321 -9.47 -24.40 -22.02
N GLY A 322 -10.69 -24.88 -21.74
CA GLY A 322 -10.91 -26.23 -21.21
C GLY A 322 -10.64 -26.37 -19.70
N LEU A 323 -10.24 -27.57 -19.30
CA LEU A 323 -9.90 -27.91 -17.91
C LEU A 323 -8.39 -27.77 -17.70
N ALA A 324 -7.98 -27.01 -16.69
CA ALA A 324 -6.59 -26.93 -16.26
C ALA A 324 -6.40 -27.66 -14.93
N CYS A 325 -5.24 -28.27 -14.73
CA CYS A 325 -4.83 -28.96 -13.51
C CYS A 325 -3.48 -28.39 -13.07
N LEU A 326 -3.45 -27.76 -11.89
CA LEU A 326 -2.24 -27.23 -11.27
C LEU A 326 -1.69 -28.27 -10.29
N ASP A 327 -0.47 -28.74 -10.57
CA ASP A 327 0.38 -29.35 -9.55
C ASP A 327 0.94 -28.25 -8.66
N ARG A 328 0.42 -28.20 -7.43
CA ARG A 328 0.74 -27.15 -6.46
C ARG A 328 2.16 -27.28 -5.90
N GLN A 329 2.77 -28.46 -5.94
CA GLN A 329 4.14 -28.67 -5.47
C GLN A 329 5.15 -28.35 -6.57
N ALA A 330 4.89 -28.80 -7.79
CA ALA A 330 5.76 -28.55 -8.94
C ALA A 330 5.57 -27.16 -9.55
N GLY A 331 4.41 -26.53 -9.36
CA GLY A 331 4.05 -25.24 -9.97
C GLY A 331 3.73 -25.34 -11.47
N HIS A 332 3.32 -26.52 -11.95
CA HIS A 332 3.08 -26.79 -13.36
C HIS A 332 1.59 -27.05 -13.66
N PHE A 333 1.17 -26.59 -14.84
CA PHE A 333 -0.18 -26.76 -15.36
C PHE A 333 -0.21 -27.84 -16.44
N THR A 334 -1.19 -28.73 -16.34
CA THR A 334 -1.61 -29.65 -17.41
C THR A 334 -3.01 -29.28 -17.88
N THR A 335 -3.27 -29.31 -19.18
CA THR A 335 -4.52 -28.82 -19.76
C THR A 335 -5.23 -29.88 -20.60
N TYR A 336 -6.56 -29.84 -20.58
CA TYR A 336 -7.43 -30.76 -21.31
C TYR A 336 -8.47 -29.93 -22.08
N THR A 337 -8.37 -29.96 -23.40
CA THR A 337 -9.23 -29.19 -24.32
C THR A 337 -10.11 -30.11 -25.15
N ALA A 338 -11.21 -29.58 -25.67
CA ALA A 338 -12.11 -30.21 -26.62
C ALA A 338 -11.46 -30.43 -28.00
N GLY A 339 -12.07 -31.31 -28.79
CA GLY A 339 -11.70 -31.59 -30.20
C GLY A 339 -11.02 -32.94 -30.44
N GLY A 340 -10.76 -33.73 -29.39
CA GLY A 340 -10.17 -35.07 -29.49
C GLY A 340 -11.19 -36.20 -29.27
N PRO A 341 -10.82 -37.47 -29.57
CA PRO A 341 -11.68 -38.63 -29.33
C PRO A 341 -11.87 -38.96 -27.83
N ASN A 342 -10.97 -38.50 -26.96
CA ASN A 342 -11.04 -38.63 -25.50
C ASN A 342 -10.90 -37.25 -24.87
N SER A 343 -11.86 -36.37 -25.14
CA SER A 343 -11.84 -34.99 -24.68
C SER A 343 -13.18 -34.51 -24.14
N LEU A 344 -13.16 -33.32 -23.57
CA LEU A 344 -14.36 -32.54 -23.30
C LEU A 344 -15.13 -32.27 -24.60
N PRO A 345 -16.47 -32.16 -24.56
CA PRO A 345 -17.28 -31.75 -25.71
C PRO A 345 -17.10 -30.26 -26.05
N HIS A 346 -16.80 -29.43 -25.04
CA HIS A 346 -16.69 -27.98 -25.19
C HIS A 346 -15.68 -27.40 -24.18
N ASN A 347 -15.02 -26.30 -24.53
CA ASN A 347 -13.98 -25.66 -23.71
C ASN A 347 -14.49 -24.61 -22.71
N ASN A 348 -15.79 -24.31 -22.73
CA ASN A 348 -16.41 -23.34 -21.82
C ASN A 348 -16.98 -24.06 -20.59
N LEU A 349 -16.17 -24.18 -19.54
CA LEU A 349 -16.50 -24.92 -18.33
C LEU A 349 -17.10 -23.96 -17.29
N LYS A 350 -18.21 -24.35 -16.66
CA LYS A 350 -18.96 -23.51 -15.72
C LYS A 350 -18.90 -24.01 -14.27
N SER A 351 -18.79 -25.32 -14.08
CA SER A 351 -18.79 -25.91 -12.74
C SER A 351 -17.99 -27.21 -12.70
N ILE A 352 -17.40 -27.51 -11.55
CA ILE A 352 -16.66 -28.74 -11.30
C ILE A 352 -16.85 -29.19 -9.86
N CYS A 353 -16.91 -30.50 -9.64
CA CYS A 353 -16.76 -31.08 -8.31
C CYS A 353 -15.99 -32.41 -8.39
N TYR A 354 -15.26 -32.73 -7.32
CA TYR A 354 -14.49 -33.96 -7.18
C TYR A 354 -15.25 -34.99 -6.35
N ASP A 355 -15.26 -36.25 -6.81
CA ASP A 355 -15.72 -37.42 -6.06
C ASP A 355 -14.51 -38.21 -5.53
N PRO A 356 -14.18 -38.11 -4.24
CA PRO A 356 -13.06 -38.86 -3.64
C PRO A 356 -13.26 -40.37 -3.66
N LYS A 357 -14.51 -40.85 -3.59
CA LYS A 357 -14.84 -42.29 -3.53
C LYS A 357 -14.53 -42.97 -4.85
N ARG A 358 -14.84 -42.31 -5.97
CA ARG A 358 -14.65 -42.85 -7.33
C ARG A 358 -13.44 -42.27 -8.05
N ASP A 359 -12.74 -41.32 -7.44
CA ASP A 359 -11.54 -40.66 -7.99
C ASP A 359 -11.81 -40.02 -9.37
N CYS A 360 -12.92 -39.29 -9.45
CA CYS A 360 -13.45 -38.70 -10.68
C CYS A 360 -13.84 -37.24 -10.49
N LEU A 361 -13.74 -36.46 -11.56
CA LEU A 361 -14.27 -35.09 -11.61
C LEU A 361 -15.56 -35.08 -12.41
N TYR A 362 -16.55 -34.30 -11.96
CA TYR A 362 -17.77 -34.02 -12.70
C TYR A 362 -17.76 -32.56 -13.12
N ILE A 363 -17.89 -32.34 -14.42
CA ILE A 363 -17.62 -31.05 -15.08
C ILE A 363 -18.87 -30.63 -15.85
N GLY A 364 -19.44 -29.50 -15.45
CA GLY A 364 -20.53 -28.84 -16.16
C GLY A 364 -19.98 -27.85 -17.18
N THR A 365 -20.50 -27.90 -18.40
CA THR A 365 -20.10 -27.01 -19.50
C THR A 365 -21.28 -26.20 -20.02
N HIS A 366 -20.97 -25.05 -20.64
CA HIS A 366 -21.92 -24.35 -21.48
C HIS A 366 -21.87 -24.95 -22.90
N MET A 367 -23.01 -25.48 -23.38
CA MET A 367 -23.23 -26.13 -24.67
C MET A 367 -22.59 -27.51 -24.87
N GLY A 368 -21.92 -28.08 -23.86
CA GLY A 368 -21.35 -29.44 -23.92
C GLY A 368 -21.95 -30.44 -22.92
N GLY A 369 -22.90 -30.00 -22.09
CA GLY A 369 -23.54 -30.81 -21.06
C GLY A 369 -22.61 -31.19 -19.90
N LEU A 370 -22.95 -32.30 -19.23
CA LEU A 370 -22.17 -32.88 -18.15
C LEU A 370 -21.10 -33.84 -18.70
N SER A 371 -19.89 -33.75 -18.15
CA SER A 371 -18.79 -34.67 -18.44
C SER A 371 -18.21 -35.23 -17.13
N ARG A 372 -17.79 -36.50 -17.14
CA ARG A 372 -17.03 -37.14 -16.06
C ARG A 372 -15.60 -37.41 -16.52
N PHE A 373 -14.61 -37.01 -15.74
CA PHE A 373 -13.19 -37.28 -16.00
C PHE A 373 -12.64 -38.27 -14.96
N TYR A 374 -12.15 -39.41 -15.44
CA TYR A 374 -11.50 -40.43 -14.63
C TYR A 374 -10.02 -40.08 -14.46
N ARG A 375 -9.61 -39.65 -13.26
CA ARG A 375 -8.25 -39.17 -13.01
C ARG A 375 -7.19 -40.24 -13.27
N LYS A 376 -7.42 -41.47 -12.84
CA LYS A 376 -6.48 -42.59 -13.02
C LYS A 376 -6.19 -42.95 -14.47
N THR A 377 -7.20 -42.88 -15.34
CA THR A 377 -7.06 -43.31 -16.74
C THR A 377 -6.96 -42.14 -17.72
N GLY A 378 -7.18 -40.91 -17.25
CA GLY A 378 -7.27 -39.72 -18.10
C GLY A 378 -8.44 -39.77 -19.11
N ARG A 379 -9.52 -40.50 -18.82
CA ARG A 379 -10.63 -40.71 -19.77
C ARG A 379 -11.83 -39.82 -19.47
N PHE A 380 -12.50 -39.36 -20.52
CA PHE A 380 -13.75 -38.61 -20.43
C PHE A 380 -14.95 -39.51 -20.72
N TYR A 381 -16.03 -39.31 -19.97
CA TYR A 381 -17.36 -39.85 -20.22
C TYR A 381 -18.34 -38.68 -20.35
N ASN A 382 -18.87 -38.47 -21.55
CA ASN A 382 -19.68 -37.30 -21.89
C ASN A 382 -21.16 -37.69 -21.95
N TYR A 383 -21.96 -37.24 -20.99
CA TYR A 383 -23.31 -37.77 -20.76
C TYR A 383 -24.27 -37.53 -21.94
N LEU A 384 -24.12 -36.42 -22.67
CA LEU A 384 -24.93 -36.14 -23.86
C LEU A 384 -24.81 -37.23 -24.95
N ASN A 385 -23.65 -37.87 -25.07
CA ASN A 385 -23.42 -38.93 -26.07
C ASN A 385 -24.12 -40.24 -25.71
N HIS A 386 -24.60 -40.37 -24.46
CA HIS A 386 -25.22 -41.57 -23.91
C HIS A 386 -26.68 -41.33 -23.51
N SER A 387 -27.26 -40.20 -23.92
CA SER A 387 -28.64 -39.85 -23.57
C SER A 387 -29.64 -40.82 -24.17
N THR A 388 -30.58 -41.29 -23.34
CA THR A 388 -31.61 -42.25 -23.77
C THR A 388 -32.87 -41.52 -24.21
N LYS A 389 -33.36 -41.81 -25.43
CA LYS A 389 -34.62 -41.25 -25.92
C LYS A 389 -35.78 -41.57 -24.98
N GLY A 390 -36.41 -40.55 -24.40
CA GLY A 390 -37.62 -40.65 -23.58
C GLY A 390 -37.42 -40.44 -22.07
N LEU A 391 -36.18 -40.41 -21.58
CA LEU A 391 -35.87 -40.00 -20.20
C LEU A 391 -35.60 -38.49 -20.12
N LYS A 392 -36.00 -37.85 -19.02
CA LYS A 392 -35.76 -36.43 -18.78
C LYS A 392 -34.40 -36.28 -18.09
N GLU A 393 -33.39 -35.91 -18.87
CA GLU A 393 -31.99 -35.77 -18.45
C GLU A 393 -31.50 -34.31 -18.58
N PRO A 394 -30.39 -33.92 -17.94
CA PRO A 394 -29.79 -32.61 -18.13
C PRO A 394 -29.42 -32.35 -19.60
N ASN A 395 -29.67 -31.14 -20.08
CA ASN A 395 -29.30 -30.75 -21.43
C ASN A 395 -27.84 -30.29 -21.55
N ASP A 396 -27.53 -29.60 -22.65
CA ASP A 396 -26.20 -29.14 -23.04
C ASP A 396 -25.66 -27.98 -22.20
N VAL A 397 -26.47 -27.34 -21.35
CA VAL A 397 -26.03 -26.21 -20.53
C VAL A 397 -26.20 -26.54 -19.06
N ILE A 398 -25.06 -26.80 -18.40
CA ILE A 398 -24.97 -27.07 -16.98
C ILE A 398 -24.51 -25.80 -16.26
N PHE A 399 -25.28 -25.36 -15.26
CA PHE A 399 -24.95 -24.18 -14.45
C PHE A 399 -24.06 -24.54 -13.27
N GLN A 400 -24.45 -25.57 -12.50
CA GLN A 400 -23.71 -25.98 -11.31
C GLN A 400 -23.86 -27.48 -11.05
N VAL A 401 -22.78 -28.09 -10.54
CA VAL A 401 -22.76 -29.46 -10.03
C VAL A 401 -22.25 -29.47 -8.59
N SER A 402 -22.79 -30.36 -7.75
CA SER A 402 -22.32 -30.58 -6.38
C SER A 402 -22.74 -31.96 -5.87
N PHE A 403 -22.02 -32.50 -4.90
CA PHE A 403 -22.40 -33.75 -4.24
C PHE A 403 -23.23 -33.52 -2.97
N TYR A 404 -24.20 -34.39 -2.74
CA TYR A 404 -24.90 -34.54 -1.47
C TYR A 404 -25.29 -35.99 -1.24
N ASN A 405 -24.89 -36.57 -0.10
CA ASN A 405 -25.16 -37.97 0.26
C ASN A 405 -24.86 -38.99 -0.86
N ASP A 406 -23.68 -38.92 -1.46
CA ASP A 406 -23.21 -39.78 -2.58
C ASP A 406 -24.04 -39.65 -3.88
N GLN A 407 -24.94 -38.68 -3.98
CA GLN A 407 -25.62 -38.32 -5.21
C GLN A 407 -25.06 -37.02 -5.78
N LEU A 408 -24.96 -36.95 -7.12
CA LEU A 408 -24.59 -35.73 -7.81
C LEU A 408 -25.86 -34.91 -8.08
N ILE A 409 -25.92 -33.70 -7.56
CA ILE A 409 -26.95 -32.73 -7.89
C ILE A 409 -26.47 -31.86 -9.06
N VAL A 410 -27.29 -31.77 -10.09
CA VAL A 410 -26.98 -31.10 -11.35
C VAL A 410 -28.07 -30.08 -11.62
N SER A 411 -27.69 -28.81 -11.70
CA SER A 411 -28.55 -27.75 -12.19
C SER A 411 -28.24 -27.47 -13.66
N ALA A 412 -29.24 -27.61 -14.52
CA ALA A 412 -29.14 -27.43 -15.96
C ALA A 412 -30.21 -26.49 -16.48
N ARG A 413 -30.08 -26.04 -17.73
CA ARG A 413 -31.04 -25.11 -18.35
C ARG A 413 -32.47 -25.69 -18.39
N ASN A 414 -32.63 -27.01 -18.41
CA ASN A 414 -33.94 -27.67 -18.46
C ASN A 414 -34.44 -28.25 -17.12
N GLY A 415 -33.78 -27.92 -16.00
CA GLY A 415 -34.23 -28.32 -14.67
C GLY A 415 -33.10 -28.68 -13.71
N VAL A 416 -33.50 -29.18 -12.54
CA VAL A 416 -32.58 -29.67 -11.51
C VAL A 416 -32.75 -31.18 -11.37
N PHE A 417 -31.63 -31.89 -11.35
CA PHE A 417 -31.57 -33.35 -11.37
C PHE A 417 -30.69 -33.86 -10.22
N SER A 418 -31.01 -35.03 -9.69
CA SER A 418 -30.03 -35.85 -8.98
C SER A 418 -29.57 -36.99 -9.88
N MET A 419 -28.32 -37.42 -9.73
CA MET A 419 -27.76 -38.53 -10.48
C MET A 419 -27.05 -39.48 -9.52
N ASN A 420 -27.30 -40.78 -9.69
CA ASN A 420 -26.52 -41.81 -9.02
C ASN A 420 -25.22 -42.07 -9.81
N PRO A 421 -24.04 -41.78 -9.24
CA PRO A 421 -22.75 -41.96 -9.91
C PRO A 421 -22.44 -43.40 -10.36
N ASP A 422 -23.00 -44.40 -9.67
CA ASP A 422 -22.75 -45.83 -9.92
C ASP A 422 -23.59 -46.34 -11.09
N THR A 423 -24.86 -45.94 -11.18
CA THR A 423 -25.77 -46.38 -12.26
C THR A 423 -25.82 -45.39 -13.44
N ASN A 424 -25.36 -44.16 -13.24
CA ASN A 424 -25.50 -43.01 -14.16
C ASN A 424 -26.96 -42.61 -14.42
N GLU A 425 -27.91 -43.05 -13.59
CA GLU A 425 -29.32 -42.72 -13.75
C GLU A 425 -29.63 -41.33 -13.20
N PHE A 426 -30.32 -40.52 -13.99
CA PHE A 426 -30.82 -39.22 -13.58
C PHE A 426 -32.26 -39.32 -13.05
N ARG A 427 -32.53 -38.58 -11.98
CA ARG A 427 -33.87 -38.30 -11.47
C ARG A 427 -34.11 -36.80 -11.54
N LEU A 428 -35.16 -36.40 -12.23
CA LEU A 428 -35.64 -35.01 -12.18
C LEU A 428 -36.12 -34.70 -10.76
N LEU A 429 -35.57 -33.64 -10.17
CA LEU A 429 -36.03 -33.08 -8.91
C LEU A 429 -37.07 -31.99 -9.16
N TYR A 430 -36.80 -31.11 -10.12
CA TYR A 430 -37.69 -30.00 -10.43
C TYR A 430 -37.50 -29.52 -11.87
N ASP A 431 -38.59 -29.20 -12.58
CA ASP A 431 -38.59 -28.86 -14.02
C ASP A 431 -38.96 -27.43 -14.38
N GLY A 432 -38.94 -26.50 -13.43
CA GLY A 432 -39.10 -25.06 -13.68
C GLY A 432 -37.80 -24.27 -13.56
N TYR A 433 -37.81 -23.03 -14.08
CA TYR A 433 -36.82 -21.95 -13.95
C TYR A 433 -35.34 -22.25 -14.28
N TYR A 434 -34.62 -21.23 -14.77
CA TYR A 434 -33.17 -21.29 -14.96
C TYR A 434 -32.45 -21.06 -13.63
N TYR A 435 -32.27 -22.13 -12.85
CA TYR A 435 -31.54 -22.04 -11.58
C TYR A 435 -30.04 -21.90 -11.84
N GLN A 436 -29.46 -20.74 -11.53
CA GLN A 436 -28.06 -20.45 -11.91
C GLN A 436 -27.05 -20.87 -10.84
N THR A 437 -27.45 -20.81 -9.56
CA THR A 437 -26.61 -21.21 -8.44
C THR A 437 -27.45 -21.89 -7.39
N PHE A 438 -26.82 -22.79 -6.63
CA PHE A 438 -27.43 -23.45 -5.48
C PHE A 438 -26.43 -23.76 -4.37
N THR A 439 -26.97 -23.98 -3.18
CA THR A 439 -26.26 -24.57 -2.04
C THR A 439 -27.17 -25.61 -1.39
N ILE A 440 -26.58 -26.60 -0.71
CA ILE A 440 -27.33 -27.65 -0.02
C ILE A 440 -26.98 -27.55 1.45
N ASP A 441 -27.98 -27.39 2.30
CA ASP A 441 -27.76 -27.34 3.73
C ASP A 441 -27.54 -28.76 4.31
N PRO A 442 -26.98 -28.88 5.52
CA PRO A 442 -26.80 -30.18 6.17
C PRO A 442 -28.10 -30.94 6.44
N LYS A 443 -29.26 -30.26 6.47
CA LYS A 443 -30.58 -30.85 6.70
C LYS A 443 -31.18 -31.44 5.41
N GLY A 444 -30.57 -31.19 4.25
CA GLY A 444 -31.03 -31.66 2.94
C GLY A 444 -31.98 -30.69 2.22
N PHE A 445 -32.01 -29.42 2.61
CA PHE A 445 -32.67 -28.37 1.83
C PHE A 445 -31.71 -27.84 0.77
N LEU A 446 -32.15 -27.93 -0.48
CA LEU A 446 -31.53 -27.36 -1.64
C LEU A 446 -32.05 -25.92 -1.82
N TRP A 447 -31.17 -24.95 -1.58
CA TRP A 447 -31.45 -23.52 -1.77
C TRP A 447 -30.97 -23.07 -3.14
N LEU A 448 -31.88 -22.50 -3.94
CA LEU A 448 -31.68 -22.23 -5.36
C LEU A 448 -32.07 -20.78 -5.70
N SER A 449 -31.36 -20.14 -6.62
CA SER A 449 -31.78 -18.85 -7.18
C SER A 449 -32.28 -18.98 -8.62
N ALA A 450 -33.38 -18.30 -8.93
CA ALA A 450 -33.80 -18.06 -10.30
C ALA A 450 -34.07 -16.55 -10.49
N GLY A 451 -33.15 -15.88 -11.18
CA GLY A 451 -33.16 -14.43 -11.30
C GLY A 451 -32.97 -13.75 -9.95
N THR A 452 -34.03 -13.10 -9.45
CA THR A 452 -34.05 -12.35 -8.19
C THR A 452 -34.71 -13.12 -7.04
N ASN A 453 -35.32 -14.28 -7.34
CA ASN A 453 -36.06 -15.07 -6.37
C ASN A 453 -35.20 -16.20 -5.79
N LEU A 454 -35.41 -16.47 -4.50
CA LEU A 454 -34.80 -17.58 -3.78
C LEU A 454 -35.84 -18.68 -3.58
N TYR A 455 -35.44 -19.93 -3.75
CA TYR A 455 -36.29 -21.10 -3.55
C TYR A 455 -35.61 -22.09 -2.61
N SER A 456 -36.39 -22.84 -1.85
CA SER A 456 -35.90 -23.99 -1.08
C SER A 456 -36.70 -25.24 -1.45
N ILE A 457 -36.00 -26.35 -1.67
CA ILE A 457 -36.58 -27.65 -1.97
C ILE A 457 -36.02 -28.68 -0.98
N ASN A 458 -36.86 -29.47 -0.33
CA ASN A 458 -36.39 -30.58 0.49
C ASN A 458 -36.05 -31.77 -0.41
N LEU A 459 -34.81 -32.26 -0.39
CA LEU A 459 -34.38 -33.36 -1.25
C LEU A 459 -35.12 -34.69 -0.98
N LYS A 460 -35.74 -34.85 0.20
CA LYS A 460 -36.62 -36.00 0.51
C LYS A 460 -38.03 -35.86 -0.07
N HIS A 461 -38.48 -34.62 -0.22
CA HIS A 461 -39.83 -34.23 -0.69
C HIS A 461 -39.70 -33.15 -1.77
N PRO A 462 -39.11 -33.48 -2.95
CA PRO A 462 -38.78 -32.49 -3.98
C PRO A 462 -40.02 -31.79 -4.57
N GLU A 463 -41.21 -32.35 -4.37
CA GLU A 463 -42.50 -31.76 -4.71
C GLU A 463 -42.84 -30.49 -3.89
N GLU A 464 -42.25 -30.32 -2.71
CA GLU A 464 -42.50 -29.18 -1.82
C GLU A 464 -41.51 -28.04 -2.08
N VAL A 465 -41.89 -27.11 -2.96
CA VAL A 465 -41.09 -25.92 -3.26
C VAL A 465 -41.61 -24.71 -2.49
N LYS A 466 -40.71 -24.06 -1.74
CA LYS A 466 -40.99 -22.79 -1.07
C LYS A 466 -40.24 -21.67 -1.77
N SER A 467 -40.93 -20.56 -2.04
CA SER A 467 -40.35 -19.35 -2.63
C SER A 467 -40.19 -18.24 -1.58
N PHE A 468 -39.10 -17.50 -1.67
CA PHE A 468 -38.77 -16.38 -0.81
C PHE A 468 -38.42 -15.17 -1.68
N SER A 469 -39.06 -14.04 -1.40
CA SER A 469 -38.75 -12.78 -2.06
C SER A 469 -37.87 -11.93 -1.16
N LEU A 470 -36.79 -11.38 -1.73
CA LEU A 470 -36.00 -10.36 -1.04
C LEU A 470 -36.81 -9.06 -0.88
N PRO A 471 -36.52 -8.23 0.14
CA PRO A 471 -37.27 -7.00 0.39
C PRO A 471 -37.33 -6.07 -0.82
N ALA A 472 -38.55 -5.68 -1.24
CA ALA A 472 -38.76 -4.87 -2.44
C ALA A 472 -38.18 -3.45 -2.36
N SER A 473 -37.98 -2.92 -1.14
CA SER A 473 -37.47 -1.57 -0.88
C SER A 473 -36.03 -1.33 -1.34
N ILE A 474 -35.28 -2.40 -1.61
CA ILE A 474 -33.84 -2.32 -1.92
C ILE A 474 -33.58 -2.51 -3.43
N GLY A 475 -34.55 -3.01 -4.21
CA GLY A 475 -34.49 -3.21 -5.66
C GLY A 475 -34.46 -4.69 -6.10
N GLN A 476 -34.82 -4.96 -7.36
CA GLN A 476 -34.83 -6.32 -7.93
C GLN A 476 -33.47 -6.64 -8.57
N PHE A 477 -32.51 -7.09 -7.76
CA PHE A 477 -31.17 -7.46 -8.23
C PHE A 477 -30.99 -8.97 -8.36
N GLY A 478 -30.26 -9.39 -9.40
CA GLY A 478 -29.98 -10.80 -9.64
C GLY A 478 -29.10 -11.40 -8.54
N ILE A 479 -29.41 -12.61 -8.11
CA ILE A 479 -28.61 -13.37 -7.15
C ILE A 479 -27.46 -14.06 -7.89
N SER A 480 -26.22 -13.73 -7.53
CA SER A 480 -25.01 -14.29 -8.13
C SER A 480 -24.52 -15.56 -7.42
N LYS A 481 -24.60 -15.59 -6.09
CA LYS A 481 -24.18 -16.74 -5.28
C LYS A 481 -25.03 -16.89 -4.02
N ILE A 482 -25.26 -18.13 -3.62
CA ILE A 482 -25.86 -18.48 -2.33
C ILE A 482 -24.88 -19.37 -1.56
N LEU A 483 -24.70 -19.09 -0.27
CA LEU A 483 -23.88 -19.89 0.64
C LEU A 483 -24.64 -20.12 1.95
N LYS A 484 -24.82 -21.38 2.33
CA LYS A 484 -25.25 -21.72 3.68
C LYS A 484 -24.02 -21.66 4.60
N GLY A 485 -24.02 -20.74 5.55
CA GLY A 485 -22.94 -20.66 6.53
C GLY A 485 -23.07 -21.69 7.65
N ASN A 486 -21.99 -21.85 8.44
CA ASN A 486 -21.98 -22.67 9.67
C ASN A 486 -22.88 -22.14 10.80
N ASN A 487 -23.53 -20.98 10.59
CA ASN A 487 -24.45 -20.37 11.52
C ASN A 487 -25.90 -20.42 10.99
N GLN A 488 -26.81 -19.68 11.64
CA GLN A 488 -28.22 -19.63 11.27
C GLN A 488 -28.51 -18.88 9.96
N TYR A 489 -27.51 -18.22 9.36
CA TYR A 489 -27.71 -17.37 8.20
C TYR A 489 -27.48 -18.10 6.88
N LEU A 490 -28.29 -17.71 5.90
CA LEU A 490 -28.06 -17.94 4.49
C LEU A 490 -27.50 -16.66 3.88
N TYR A 491 -26.32 -16.73 3.29
CA TYR A 491 -25.65 -15.61 2.65
C TYR A 491 -25.99 -15.57 1.18
N ILE A 492 -26.39 -14.39 0.70
CA ILE A 492 -26.87 -14.18 -0.67
C ILE A 492 -26.11 -12.99 -1.25
N ALA A 493 -25.26 -13.27 -2.23
CA ALA A 493 -24.56 -12.26 -3.00
C ALA A 493 -25.44 -11.79 -4.17
N THR A 494 -25.40 -10.49 -4.44
CA THR A 494 -26.22 -9.89 -5.51
C THR A 494 -25.40 -9.04 -6.47
N LEU A 495 -25.94 -8.84 -7.67
CA LEU A 495 -25.39 -7.97 -8.70
C LEU A 495 -25.99 -6.56 -8.59
N GLY A 496 -25.69 -5.83 -7.51
CA GLY A 496 -26.08 -4.42 -7.35
C GLY A 496 -26.70 -4.02 -6.01
N SER A 497 -26.82 -4.94 -5.05
CA SER A 497 -27.31 -4.64 -3.68
C SER A 497 -26.47 -5.24 -2.56
N GLY A 498 -25.21 -5.59 -2.85
CA GLY A 498 -24.28 -6.09 -1.85
C GLY A 498 -24.63 -7.48 -1.35
N LEU A 499 -24.43 -7.69 -0.04
CA LEU A 499 -24.61 -8.97 0.64
C LEU A 499 -25.89 -8.96 1.49
N PHE A 500 -26.71 -9.99 1.33
CA PHE A 500 -27.84 -10.25 2.22
C PHE A 500 -27.57 -11.45 3.12
N CYS A 501 -27.99 -11.34 4.38
CA CYS A 501 -27.96 -12.41 5.36
C CYS A 501 -29.40 -12.71 5.78
N TYR A 502 -29.94 -13.82 5.29
CA TYR A 502 -31.28 -14.28 5.62
C TYR A 502 -31.24 -15.22 6.82
N ASN A 503 -31.97 -14.89 7.88
CA ASN A 503 -32.14 -15.75 9.05
C ASN A 503 -33.38 -16.63 8.86
N GLU A 504 -33.18 -17.94 8.79
CA GLU A 504 -34.26 -18.91 8.58
C GLU A 504 -35.27 -18.95 9.72
N GLN A 505 -34.85 -18.72 10.96
CA GLN A 505 -35.70 -18.85 12.15
C GLN A 505 -36.61 -17.65 12.32
N THR A 506 -36.05 -16.44 12.20
CA THR A 506 -36.79 -15.19 12.36
C THR A 506 -37.42 -14.71 11.07
N GLN A 507 -37.04 -15.30 9.92
CA GLN A 507 -37.42 -14.87 8.58
C GLN A 507 -37.05 -13.42 8.28
N THR A 508 -36.03 -12.90 8.96
CA THR A 508 -35.52 -11.54 8.76
C THR A 508 -34.31 -11.54 7.85
N CYS A 509 -34.10 -10.41 7.16
CA CYS A 509 -32.98 -10.23 6.25
C CYS A 509 -32.19 -8.99 6.67
N ILE A 510 -30.87 -9.13 6.77
CA ILE A 510 -29.94 -8.02 6.99
C ILE A 510 -29.22 -7.77 5.66
N ASN A 511 -29.13 -6.51 5.25
CA ASN A 511 -28.42 -6.10 4.06
C ASN A 511 -27.15 -5.34 4.45
N TYR A 512 -26.06 -5.60 3.74
CA TYR A 512 -24.78 -4.90 3.88
C TYR A 512 -24.38 -4.27 2.56
N THR A 513 -24.11 -2.96 2.56
CA THR A 513 -23.67 -2.18 1.39
C THR A 513 -22.39 -1.39 1.66
N PRO A 514 -21.66 -0.92 0.63
CA PRO A 514 -20.49 -0.05 0.78
C PRO A 514 -20.77 1.30 1.45
N GLU A 515 -22.00 1.84 1.31
CA GLU A 515 -22.35 3.15 1.85
C GLU A 515 -22.58 3.11 3.36
N GLN A 516 -23.09 2.00 3.87
CA GLN A 516 -23.45 1.82 5.28
C GLN A 516 -22.44 0.96 6.03
N ASN A 517 -21.68 0.12 5.31
CA ASN A 517 -20.77 -0.86 5.85
C ASN A 517 -19.46 -0.84 5.05
N GLN A 518 -18.40 -1.44 5.60
CA GLN A 518 -17.09 -1.49 4.92
C GLN A 518 -17.02 -2.61 3.85
N LEU A 519 -18.16 -2.95 3.24
CA LEU A 519 -18.22 -3.83 2.07
C LEU A 519 -17.60 -3.10 0.87
N LEU A 520 -16.84 -3.81 0.05
CA LEU A 520 -16.08 -3.15 -1.01
C LEU A 520 -16.94 -2.71 -2.21
N SER A 521 -18.00 -3.47 -2.53
CA SER A 521 -18.89 -3.19 -3.65
C SER A 521 -20.26 -3.82 -3.50
N ASN A 522 -21.26 -3.21 -4.16
CA ASN A 522 -22.60 -3.76 -4.31
C ASN A 522 -22.69 -4.89 -5.36
N TYR A 523 -21.65 -5.09 -6.19
CA TYR A 523 -21.58 -6.19 -7.16
C TYR A 523 -20.76 -7.37 -6.59
N CYS A 524 -21.42 -8.22 -5.81
CA CYS A 524 -20.83 -9.41 -5.22
C CYS A 524 -20.99 -10.61 -6.17
N TYR A 525 -19.95 -11.45 -6.34
CA TYR A 525 -19.93 -12.55 -7.32
C TYR A 525 -19.87 -13.94 -6.72
N ASN A 526 -18.99 -14.16 -5.73
CA ASN A 526 -18.88 -15.44 -5.05
C ASN A 526 -18.78 -15.27 -3.55
N LEU A 527 -19.09 -16.37 -2.86
CA LEU A 527 -19.06 -16.51 -1.42
C LEU A 527 -18.32 -17.80 -1.08
N LEU A 528 -17.43 -17.73 -0.10
CA LEU A 528 -16.68 -18.86 0.43
C LEU A 528 -16.58 -18.72 1.94
N GLN A 529 -16.99 -19.74 2.70
CA GLN A 529 -16.68 -19.79 4.13
C GLN A 529 -15.24 -20.28 4.33
N THR A 530 -14.45 -19.48 5.03
CA THR A 530 -13.05 -19.74 5.34
C THR A 530 -12.91 -20.60 6.60
N SER A 531 -11.71 -21.09 6.87
CA SER A 531 -11.39 -21.88 8.08
C SER A 531 -11.44 -21.07 9.39
N THR A 532 -11.50 -19.74 9.32
CA THR A 532 -11.62 -18.85 10.48
C THR A 532 -13.05 -18.37 10.73
N ASP A 533 -14.02 -18.99 10.05
CA ASP A 533 -15.45 -18.63 10.01
C ASP A 533 -15.75 -17.25 9.40
N ASN A 534 -14.80 -16.62 8.72
CA ASN A 534 -15.07 -15.48 7.86
C ASN A 534 -15.75 -15.92 6.55
N ILE A 535 -16.65 -15.08 6.05
CA ILE A 535 -17.23 -15.21 4.71
C ILE A 535 -16.42 -14.34 3.77
N LEU A 536 -15.68 -14.98 2.85
CA LEU A 536 -14.99 -14.30 1.77
C LEU A 536 -15.96 -14.02 0.63
N ILE A 537 -16.01 -12.76 0.22
CA ILE A 537 -16.90 -12.22 -0.80
C ILE A 537 -16.01 -11.65 -1.92
N THR A 538 -16.19 -12.10 -3.15
CA THR A 538 -15.48 -11.51 -4.31
C THR A 538 -16.37 -10.49 -5.01
N SER A 539 -15.80 -9.42 -5.57
CA SER A 539 -16.53 -8.32 -6.20
C SER A 539 -15.75 -7.70 -7.38
N ASP A 540 -16.38 -6.77 -8.11
CA ASP A 540 -15.77 -5.99 -9.20
C ASP A 540 -14.62 -5.08 -8.75
N ARG A 541 -14.48 -4.87 -7.44
CA ARG A 541 -13.42 -4.03 -6.85
C ARG A 541 -12.36 -4.83 -6.10
N GLY A 542 -12.57 -6.13 -5.88
CA GLY A 542 -11.65 -6.97 -5.09
C GLY A 542 -12.38 -7.92 -4.17
N ILE A 543 -11.84 -8.16 -2.98
CA ILE A 543 -12.39 -9.14 -2.03
C ILE A 543 -12.72 -8.50 -0.68
N THR A 544 -13.73 -9.02 0.00
CA THR A 544 -14.11 -8.65 1.36
C THR A 544 -14.23 -9.90 2.22
N LEU A 545 -13.55 -9.93 3.36
CA LEU A 545 -13.74 -10.90 4.43
C LEU A 545 -14.73 -10.31 5.44
N PHE A 546 -15.90 -10.93 5.57
CA PHE A 546 -16.91 -10.59 6.55
C PHE A 546 -16.90 -11.59 7.70
N ASN A 547 -16.67 -11.11 8.93
CA ASN A 547 -16.80 -11.91 10.13
C ASN A 547 -18.22 -11.79 10.69
N PRO A 548 -19.05 -12.84 10.66
CA PRO A 548 -20.44 -12.76 11.10
C PRO A 548 -20.61 -12.69 12.62
N THR A 549 -19.60 -13.07 13.41
CA THR A 549 -19.67 -13.02 14.88
C THR A 549 -19.41 -11.62 15.42
N THR A 550 -18.42 -10.92 14.85
CA THR A 550 -18.05 -9.55 15.24
C THR A 550 -18.71 -8.48 14.38
N GLU A 551 -19.44 -8.89 13.35
CA GLU A 551 -19.99 -8.03 12.28
C GLU A 551 -18.94 -7.10 11.66
N SER A 552 -17.73 -7.64 11.45
CA SER A 552 -16.61 -6.87 10.93
C SER A 552 -16.33 -7.18 9.49
N PHE A 553 -15.85 -6.17 8.76
CA PHE A 553 -15.48 -6.29 7.36
C PHE A 553 -14.01 -5.94 7.21
N ARG A 554 -13.36 -6.65 6.31
CA ARG A 554 -11.99 -6.38 5.90
C ARG A 554 -11.91 -6.56 4.39
N SER A 555 -11.46 -5.54 3.68
CA SER A 555 -11.45 -5.56 2.20
C SER A 555 -10.05 -5.39 1.62
N ILE A 556 -9.83 -5.96 0.44
CA ILE A 556 -8.58 -5.86 -0.35
C ILE A 556 -8.98 -5.58 -1.80
N GLU A 557 -8.46 -4.48 -2.35
CA GLU A 557 -8.80 -4.02 -3.70
C GLU A 557 -7.95 -4.72 -4.79
N LEU A 558 -8.46 -4.76 -6.02
CA LEU A 558 -7.80 -5.40 -7.18
C LEU A 558 -6.41 -4.80 -7.47
N ASP A 559 -6.34 -3.47 -7.53
CA ASP A 559 -5.12 -2.71 -7.85
C ASP A 559 -4.05 -2.84 -6.75
N ASN A 560 -4.46 -3.32 -5.57
CA ASN A 560 -3.70 -3.29 -4.33
C ASN A 560 -3.44 -4.72 -3.83
N GLY A 561 -2.49 -5.40 -4.48
CA GLY A 561 -1.87 -6.65 -4.00
C GLY A 561 -2.49 -7.96 -4.48
N LEU A 562 -3.77 -7.98 -4.88
CA LEU A 562 -4.39 -9.18 -5.48
C LEU A 562 -3.76 -9.55 -6.84
N SER A 563 -3.14 -8.59 -7.54
CA SER A 563 -2.46 -8.79 -8.83
C SER A 563 -3.35 -9.42 -9.92
N LEU A 564 -4.67 -9.25 -9.81
CA LEU A 564 -5.65 -9.67 -10.80
C LEU A 564 -6.10 -8.46 -11.62
N SER A 565 -6.22 -8.61 -12.93
CA SER A 565 -6.71 -7.57 -13.83
C SER A 565 -8.14 -7.14 -13.52
N SER A 566 -9.03 -8.12 -13.31
CA SER A 566 -10.37 -7.92 -12.79
C SER A 566 -10.95 -9.24 -12.28
N ILE A 567 -11.93 -9.13 -11.38
CA ILE A 567 -12.81 -10.23 -10.99
C ILE A 567 -14.19 -9.89 -11.57
N ILE A 568 -14.82 -10.85 -12.24
CA ILE A 568 -16.18 -10.69 -12.78
C ILE A 568 -17.06 -11.87 -12.38
N ASN A 569 -18.36 -11.77 -12.64
CA ASN A 569 -19.27 -12.89 -12.46
C ASN A 569 -18.82 -14.09 -13.31
N GLY A 570 -18.68 -15.27 -12.68
CA GLY A 570 -18.16 -16.50 -13.30
C GLY A 570 -16.71 -16.83 -12.93
N CYS A 571 -15.93 -15.88 -12.42
CA CYS A 571 -14.63 -16.18 -11.81
C CYS A 571 -14.83 -17.10 -10.59
N GLY A 572 -13.91 -18.02 -10.33
CA GLY A 572 -14.04 -18.96 -9.21
C GLY A 572 -13.37 -18.51 -7.92
N VAL A 573 -13.79 -19.14 -6.81
CA VAL A 573 -13.09 -19.09 -5.54
C VAL A 573 -13.09 -20.50 -4.93
N TRP A 574 -11.97 -20.91 -4.33
CA TRP A 574 -11.84 -22.22 -3.70
C TRP A 574 -10.86 -22.17 -2.52
N MET A 575 -11.14 -22.92 -1.46
CA MET A 575 -10.21 -23.13 -0.34
C MET A 575 -9.75 -24.58 -0.37
N CYS A 576 -8.44 -24.77 -0.45
CA CYS A 576 -7.83 -26.08 -0.37
C CYS A 576 -7.78 -26.60 1.08
N SER A 577 -7.52 -27.90 1.21
CA SER A 577 -7.37 -28.63 2.47
C SER A 577 -6.27 -28.09 3.38
N ASP A 578 -5.24 -27.45 2.83
CA ASP A 578 -4.17 -26.76 3.57
C ASP A 578 -4.49 -25.29 3.89
N HIS A 579 -5.76 -24.89 3.72
CA HIS A 579 -6.29 -23.55 3.93
C HIS A 579 -5.83 -22.49 2.92
N THR A 580 -5.11 -22.87 1.87
CA THR A 580 -4.77 -21.94 0.77
C THR A 580 -6.04 -21.59 0.00
N ILE A 581 -6.33 -20.30 -0.08
CA ILE A 581 -7.48 -19.76 -0.82
C ILE A 581 -7.00 -19.37 -2.21
N PHE A 582 -7.73 -19.78 -3.23
CA PHE A 582 -7.53 -19.45 -4.63
C PHE A 582 -8.70 -18.61 -5.14
N ILE A 583 -8.37 -17.56 -5.90
CA ILE A 583 -9.33 -16.66 -6.55
C ILE A 583 -8.97 -16.53 -8.02
N GLY A 584 -9.94 -16.81 -8.88
CA GLY A 584 -9.82 -16.59 -10.31
C GLY A 584 -10.08 -15.13 -10.69
N GLY A 585 -9.43 -14.69 -11.75
CA GLY A 585 -9.72 -13.41 -12.39
C GLY A 585 -9.79 -13.56 -13.91
N THR A 586 -9.80 -12.41 -14.60
CA THR A 586 -9.77 -12.32 -16.07
C THR A 586 -8.36 -12.29 -16.65
N GLY A 587 -7.33 -12.45 -15.81
CA GLY A 587 -5.92 -12.45 -16.21
C GLY A 587 -5.12 -13.58 -15.58
N GLY A 588 -5.76 -14.60 -15.03
CA GLY A 588 -5.12 -15.70 -14.31
C GLY A 588 -5.75 -15.95 -12.96
N LEU A 589 -4.94 -16.36 -11.99
CA LEU A 589 -5.39 -16.71 -10.65
C LEU A 589 -4.45 -16.15 -9.57
N SER A 590 -4.99 -15.89 -8.38
CA SER A 590 -4.21 -15.50 -7.20
C SER A 590 -4.50 -16.43 -6.04
N SER A 591 -3.50 -16.69 -5.21
CA SER A 591 -3.61 -17.55 -4.03
C SER A 591 -3.03 -16.90 -2.79
N PHE A 592 -3.63 -17.12 -1.63
CA PHE A 592 -3.14 -16.60 -0.35
C PHE A 592 -3.61 -17.47 0.82
N LEU A 593 -2.95 -17.31 1.97
CA LEU A 593 -3.46 -17.81 3.24
C LEU A 593 -4.08 -16.64 4.00
N GLU A 594 -5.26 -16.85 4.57
CA GLU A 594 -5.95 -15.77 5.30
C GLU A 594 -5.14 -15.26 6.50
N LYS A 595 -4.40 -16.16 7.18
CA LYS A 595 -3.51 -15.78 8.30
C LYS A 595 -2.42 -14.81 7.88
N ASP A 596 -1.96 -14.87 6.62
CA ASP A 596 -0.89 -14.01 6.11
C ASP A 596 -1.38 -12.58 5.89
N LEU A 597 -2.70 -12.39 5.78
CA LEU A 597 -3.31 -11.07 5.80
C LEU A 597 -3.16 -10.39 7.17
N ASN A 598 -2.98 -11.13 8.27
CA ASN A 598 -2.95 -10.56 9.62
C ASN A 598 -1.55 -10.16 10.11
N LYS A 599 -0.55 -10.08 9.23
CA LYS A 599 0.80 -9.63 9.62
C LYS A 599 0.79 -8.16 10.05
N GLU A 600 1.34 -7.90 11.23
CA GLU A 600 1.53 -6.54 11.75
C GLU A 600 2.89 -6.01 11.29
N TYR A 601 2.90 -4.81 10.73
CA TYR A 601 4.12 -4.09 10.40
C TYR A 601 4.38 -2.99 11.43
N PRO A 602 5.65 -2.57 11.61
CA PRO A 602 5.97 -1.39 12.39
C PRO A 602 5.10 -0.20 11.97
N LYS A 603 4.51 0.47 12.97
CA LYS A 603 3.56 1.57 12.74
C LYS A 603 4.23 2.67 11.90
N PRO A 604 3.59 3.11 10.79
CA PRO A 604 4.11 4.22 10.01
C PRO A 604 4.10 5.50 10.85
N LYS A 605 4.86 6.52 10.44
CA LYS A 605 4.81 7.84 11.09
C LYS A 605 3.89 8.75 10.30
N LEU A 606 2.79 9.16 10.93
CA LEU A 606 1.96 10.27 10.48
C LEU A 606 2.54 11.60 11.00
N TYR A 607 2.69 12.60 10.12
CA TYR A 607 3.20 13.93 10.48
C TYR A 607 2.72 15.01 9.50
N PHE A 608 2.69 16.27 9.95
CA PHE A 608 2.44 17.43 9.08
C PHE A 608 3.68 17.73 8.24
N SER A 609 3.54 17.77 6.92
CA SER A 609 4.65 17.77 5.97
C SER A 609 5.00 19.16 5.44
N SER A 610 4.01 20.02 5.16
CA SER A 610 4.27 21.38 4.72
C SER A 610 3.10 22.33 5.03
N LEU A 611 3.42 23.61 5.17
CA LEU A 611 2.46 24.68 5.42
C LEU A 611 2.57 25.70 4.29
N SER A 612 1.43 26.10 3.74
CA SER A 612 1.32 27.28 2.89
C SER A 612 0.32 28.26 3.47
N VAL A 613 0.70 29.53 3.54
CA VAL A 613 -0.13 30.63 4.02
C VAL A 613 -0.34 31.61 2.88
N ASN A 614 -1.58 31.95 2.56
CA ASN A 614 -1.94 32.80 1.42
C ASN A 614 -1.29 32.34 0.10
N ASN A 615 -1.31 31.01 -0.14
CA ASN A 615 -0.71 30.32 -1.29
C ASN A 615 0.82 30.40 -1.41
N ALA A 616 1.52 30.92 -0.40
CA ALA A 616 2.98 30.90 -0.33
C ALA A 616 3.44 29.82 0.65
N ARG A 617 4.36 28.96 0.22
CA ARG A 617 4.97 27.93 1.09
C ARG A 617 5.83 28.60 2.16
N ILE A 618 5.63 28.21 3.41
CA ILE A 618 6.40 28.72 4.55
C ILE A 618 7.60 27.79 4.79
N SER A 619 8.77 28.39 4.99
CA SER A 619 10.02 27.68 5.31
C SER A 619 10.55 28.07 6.70
N PRO A 620 11.32 27.21 7.38
CA PRO A 620 11.75 27.44 8.76
C PRO A 620 12.74 28.61 8.89
N ASP A 621 12.41 29.69 9.59
CA ASP A 621 13.14 30.97 9.70
C ASP A 621 13.06 31.89 8.47
N ASP A 622 12.01 31.76 7.65
CA ASP A 622 11.77 32.66 6.52
C ASP A 622 11.33 34.08 6.95
N LYS A 623 11.05 34.95 5.96
CA LYS A 623 10.64 36.34 6.21
C LYS A 623 9.31 36.45 6.98
N SER A 624 8.46 35.43 6.95
CA SER A 624 7.19 35.41 7.67
C SER A 624 7.37 35.18 9.17
N ARG A 625 8.47 34.50 9.57
CA ARG A 625 8.78 34.09 10.96
C ARG A 625 7.70 33.22 11.61
N ILE A 626 6.85 32.58 10.82
CA ILE A 626 5.79 31.69 11.33
C ILE A 626 6.39 30.38 11.87
N LEU A 627 7.37 29.82 11.16
CA LEU A 627 8.05 28.57 11.53
C LEU A 627 9.49 28.86 11.93
N THR A 628 9.95 28.29 13.04
CA THR A 628 11.37 28.25 13.43
C THR A 628 12.03 26.92 13.05
N GLU A 629 11.24 25.86 12.90
CA GLU A 629 11.67 24.53 12.44
C GLU A 629 10.67 24.03 11.40
N GLY A 630 11.04 22.98 10.66
CA GLY A 630 10.20 22.28 9.71
C GLY A 630 8.91 21.86 10.38
N LEU A 631 7.80 21.96 9.66
CA LEU A 631 6.47 21.65 10.18
C LEU A 631 6.36 20.27 10.88
N PRO A 632 7.07 19.20 10.46
CA PRO A 632 7.03 17.92 11.17
C PRO A 632 7.46 17.97 12.64
N PHE A 633 8.18 19.01 13.06
CA PHE A 633 8.70 19.20 14.42
C PHE A 633 7.96 20.27 15.22
N VAL A 634 7.05 21.01 14.57
CA VAL A 634 6.30 22.12 15.18
C VAL A 634 4.94 21.63 15.65
N ARG A 635 4.51 22.09 16.83
CA ARG A 635 3.19 21.75 17.42
C ARG A 635 2.21 22.92 17.42
N GLU A 636 2.72 24.13 17.29
CA GLU A 636 1.95 25.37 17.38
C GLU A 636 2.46 26.37 16.35
N ILE A 637 1.55 27.02 15.63
CA ILE A 637 1.85 28.12 14.72
C ILE A 637 1.07 29.38 15.13
N ASN A 638 1.74 30.51 15.04
CA ASN A 638 1.19 31.83 15.34
C ASN A 638 1.12 32.65 14.06
N LEU A 639 -0.08 33.15 13.75
CA LEU A 639 -0.41 33.82 12.50
C LEU A 639 -0.96 35.22 12.76
N ASN A 640 -0.65 36.16 11.87
CA ASN A 640 -1.25 37.49 11.88
C ASN A 640 -2.68 37.45 11.33
N ALA A 641 -3.48 38.47 11.62
CA ALA A 641 -4.88 38.54 11.16
C ALA A 641 -5.07 38.44 9.63
N THR A 642 -4.05 38.81 8.85
CA THR A 642 -4.07 38.74 7.37
C THR A 642 -3.56 37.39 6.82
N GLN A 643 -3.10 36.50 7.69
CA GLN A 643 -2.52 35.19 7.37
C GLN A 643 -3.56 34.08 7.62
N ASN A 644 -4.77 34.24 7.08
CA ASN A 644 -5.94 33.43 7.43
C ASN A 644 -6.39 32.44 6.34
N ASN A 645 -5.61 32.28 5.27
CA ASN A 645 -5.79 31.21 4.28
C ASN A 645 -4.66 30.19 4.44
N LEU A 646 -5.01 28.98 4.87
CA LEU A 646 -4.08 27.92 5.24
C LEU A 646 -4.24 26.72 4.33
N THR A 647 -3.12 26.22 3.83
CA THR A 647 -3.03 24.87 3.26
C THR A 647 -2.03 24.08 4.10
N VAL A 648 -2.51 23.03 4.77
CA VAL A 648 -1.69 22.15 5.58
C VAL A 648 -1.62 20.80 4.88
N GLU A 649 -0.41 20.39 4.52
CA GLU A 649 -0.15 19.06 4.00
C GLU A 649 0.32 18.15 5.12
N PHE A 650 -0.03 16.87 5.03
CA PHE A 650 0.45 15.82 5.92
C PHE A 650 0.96 14.63 5.10
N ALA A 651 1.68 13.71 5.73
CA ALA A 651 2.21 12.52 5.08
C ALA A 651 2.27 11.35 6.07
N SER A 652 2.23 10.13 5.53
CA SER A 652 2.42 8.89 6.27
C SER A 652 3.58 8.11 5.65
N SER A 653 4.59 7.75 6.44
CA SER A 653 5.70 6.91 6.00
C SER A 653 5.34 5.42 5.99
N ASN A 654 4.21 5.08 5.38
CA ASN A 654 3.78 3.71 5.16
C ASN A 654 4.06 3.29 3.71
N TYR A 655 4.97 2.33 3.53
CA TYR A 655 5.37 1.80 2.22
C TYR A 655 5.11 0.30 2.06
N VAL A 656 4.84 -0.40 3.16
CA VAL A 656 4.44 -1.82 3.12
C VAL A 656 3.01 -1.96 2.61
N ASP A 657 2.17 -1.03 3.02
CA ASP A 657 0.74 -1.10 2.87
C ASP A 657 0.28 -0.51 1.53
N ILE A 658 0.83 -1.08 0.46
CA ILE A 658 0.28 -0.97 -0.91
C ILE A 658 -1.17 -1.53 -0.95
N LEU A 659 -1.64 -2.16 0.15
CA LEU A 659 -2.96 -2.76 0.30
C LEU A 659 -4.06 -1.77 0.72
N ASN A 660 -3.72 -0.59 1.26
CA ASN A 660 -4.72 0.33 1.79
C ASN A 660 -4.81 1.64 0.99
N ASN A 661 -5.98 1.89 0.39
CA ASN A 661 -6.51 3.24 0.23
C ASN A 661 -6.62 3.85 1.62
N THR A 662 -5.53 4.47 2.09
CA THR A 662 -5.49 5.02 3.44
C THR A 662 -6.36 6.26 3.48
N TRP A 663 -7.55 6.11 4.05
CA TRP A 663 -8.43 7.23 4.35
C TRP A 663 -7.98 7.90 5.65
N TYR A 664 -8.17 9.21 5.70
CA TYR A 664 -7.88 10.04 6.85
C TYR A 664 -9.15 10.74 7.30
N GLU A 665 -9.27 10.89 8.61
CA GLU A 665 -10.27 11.77 9.21
C GLU A 665 -9.55 13.02 9.71
N TYR A 666 -10.16 14.17 9.46
CA TYR A 666 -9.64 15.45 9.96
C TYR A 666 -10.75 16.33 10.53
N GLN A 667 -10.36 17.20 11.45
CA GLN A 667 -11.23 18.20 12.07
C GLN A 667 -10.40 19.40 12.52
N LEU A 668 -10.82 20.61 12.15
CA LEU A 668 -10.31 21.84 12.73
C LEU A 668 -11.22 22.26 13.89
N GLU A 669 -10.84 21.91 15.11
CA GLU A 669 -11.53 22.34 16.33
C GLU A 669 -11.58 23.88 16.37
N GLY A 670 -12.76 24.43 16.67
CA GLY A 670 -13.05 25.88 16.58
C GLY A 670 -13.66 26.31 15.24
N PHE A 671 -13.69 25.45 14.22
CA PHE A 671 -14.31 25.72 12.91
C PHE A 671 -15.24 24.59 12.46
N ASP A 672 -14.76 23.35 12.44
CA ASP A 672 -15.49 22.18 11.97
C ASP A 672 -16.41 21.59 13.06
N LYS A 673 -17.69 21.36 12.73
CA LYS A 673 -18.68 20.77 13.65
C LYS A 673 -18.55 19.24 13.81
N GLN A 674 -18.00 18.56 12.81
CA GLN A 674 -17.86 17.11 12.76
C GLN A 674 -16.58 16.71 12.00
N TRP A 675 -16.11 15.49 12.21
CA TRP A 675 -15.00 14.92 11.46
C TRP A 675 -15.35 14.78 9.97
N SER A 676 -14.40 15.17 9.12
CA SER A 676 -14.48 15.00 7.67
C SER A 676 -13.57 13.88 7.21
N LEU A 677 -14.01 13.12 6.22
CA LEU A 677 -13.28 11.97 5.67
C LEU A 677 -12.62 12.35 4.33
N THR A 678 -11.34 12.02 4.14
CA THR A 678 -10.61 12.35 2.91
C THR A 678 -9.54 11.31 2.57
N SER A 679 -9.26 11.12 1.28
CA SER A 679 -8.09 10.41 0.78
C SER A 679 -6.93 11.35 0.40
N GLN A 680 -7.18 12.66 0.39
CA GLN A 680 -6.17 13.66 0.03
C GLN A 680 -5.30 14.00 1.24
N THR A 681 -4.00 14.23 1.01
CA THR A 681 -3.06 14.60 2.07
C THR A 681 -2.81 16.11 2.17
N SER A 682 -3.73 16.92 1.61
CA SER A 682 -3.66 18.38 1.59
C SER A 682 -5.01 18.95 2.04
N LEU A 683 -5.02 19.66 3.17
CA LEU A 683 -6.20 20.29 3.76
C LEU A 683 -6.16 21.79 3.51
N LYS A 684 -7.28 22.38 3.10
CA LYS A 684 -7.38 23.81 2.77
C LYS A 684 -8.47 24.48 3.60
N TYR A 685 -8.10 25.55 4.29
CA TYR A 685 -9.00 26.42 5.04
C TYR A 685 -8.82 27.86 4.56
N THR A 686 -9.91 28.58 4.37
CA THR A 686 -9.90 29.95 3.82
C THR A 686 -10.71 30.89 4.69
N ASN A 687 -10.24 32.14 4.79
CA ASN A 687 -10.89 33.19 5.56
C ASN A 687 -11.22 32.80 7.01
N LEU A 688 -10.26 32.17 7.71
CA LEU A 688 -10.43 31.90 9.13
C LEU A 688 -10.51 33.20 9.93
N ASP A 689 -11.40 33.23 10.91
CA ASP A 689 -11.52 34.34 11.84
C ASP A 689 -10.35 34.34 12.85
N PRO A 690 -10.05 35.47 13.52
CA PRO A 690 -9.11 35.48 14.63
C PRO A 690 -9.58 34.58 15.78
N GLY A 691 -8.68 33.75 16.30
CA GLY A 691 -9.00 32.78 17.34
C GLY A 691 -7.96 31.66 17.45
N ASP A 692 -8.24 30.75 18.37
CA ASP A 692 -7.47 29.53 18.62
C ASP A 692 -8.16 28.33 17.95
N TYR A 693 -7.38 27.58 17.19
CA TYR A 693 -7.84 26.37 16.51
C TYR A 693 -6.89 25.21 16.77
N VAL A 694 -7.41 23.98 16.72
CA VAL A 694 -6.58 22.76 16.75
C VAL A 694 -6.94 21.91 15.54
N LEU A 695 -5.97 21.67 14.67
CA LEU A 695 -6.15 20.75 13.54
C LEU A 695 -5.81 19.34 13.98
N HIS A 696 -6.81 18.47 13.98
CA HIS A 696 -6.70 17.05 14.20
C HIS A 696 -6.66 16.31 12.86
N VAL A 697 -5.70 15.39 12.72
CA VAL A 697 -5.68 14.45 11.59
C VAL A 697 -5.36 13.06 12.12
N ARG A 698 -6.16 12.06 11.76
CA ARG A 698 -5.93 10.67 12.13
C ARG A 698 -6.16 9.72 10.96
N GLN A 699 -5.42 8.62 10.97
CA GLN A 699 -5.60 7.57 9.96
C GLN A 699 -6.83 6.73 10.28
N LYS A 700 -7.75 6.58 9.32
CA LYS A 700 -8.86 5.64 9.41
C LYS A 700 -8.42 4.31 8.80
N GLY A 701 -7.98 3.39 9.65
CA GLY A 701 -7.52 2.07 9.22
C GLY A 701 -8.66 1.17 8.75
N ASN A 702 -8.36 0.25 7.84
CA ASN A 702 -9.24 -0.84 7.37
C ASN A 702 -9.23 -2.06 8.33
N SER A 703 -8.88 -1.85 9.60
CA SER A 703 -8.63 -2.91 10.58
C SER A 703 -9.12 -2.53 11.98
N LEU A 704 -9.99 -3.36 12.54
CA LEU A 704 -10.42 -3.33 13.95
C LEU A 704 -9.29 -3.57 14.97
N LYS A 705 -8.05 -3.82 14.53
CA LYS A 705 -6.88 -3.97 15.41
C LYS A 705 -5.97 -2.74 15.48
N MET A 706 -6.29 -1.62 14.81
CA MET A 706 -5.66 -0.34 15.15
C MET A 706 -6.13 0.10 16.55
N ARG A 707 -5.55 -0.47 17.61
CA ARG A 707 -5.70 0.06 18.98
C ARG A 707 -5.09 1.46 19.00
N LYS A 708 -6.00 2.46 19.00
CA LYS A 708 -5.80 3.90 18.81
C LYS A 708 -5.22 4.26 17.43
N ALA A 709 -6.06 4.84 16.57
CA ALA A 709 -5.62 5.54 15.37
C ALA A 709 -4.50 6.53 15.74
N GLN A 710 -3.42 6.55 14.97
CA GLN A 710 -2.40 7.57 15.15
C GLN A 710 -3.02 8.93 14.78
N GLU A 711 -3.05 9.83 15.75
CA GLU A 711 -3.59 11.17 15.63
C GLU A 711 -2.45 12.17 15.78
N ILE A 712 -2.41 13.15 14.88
CA ILE A 712 -1.50 14.29 14.93
C ILE A 712 -2.31 15.57 15.13
N LEU A 713 -1.71 16.51 15.87
CA LEU A 713 -2.34 17.74 16.32
C LEU A 713 -1.47 18.93 15.95
N LEU A 714 -2.06 19.98 15.39
CA LEU A 714 -1.41 21.27 15.13
C LEU A 714 -2.26 22.39 15.73
N GLN A 715 -1.71 23.10 16.71
CA GLN A 715 -2.34 24.28 17.28
C GLN A 715 -2.09 25.48 16.36
N ILE A 716 -3.14 26.24 16.08
CA ILE A 716 -3.11 27.38 15.16
C ILE A 716 -3.73 28.58 15.88
N HIS A 717 -2.93 29.59 16.14
CA HIS A 717 -3.38 30.85 16.72
C HIS A 717 -3.40 31.95 15.65
N ILE A 718 -4.56 32.58 15.44
CA ILE A 718 -4.72 33.72 14.52
C ILE A 718 -4.96 34.99 15.35
N ASN A 719 -3.99 35.90 15.35
CA ASN A 719 -4.04 37.15 16.09
C ASN A 719 -5.21 38.04 15.65
N THR A 720 -5.85 38.73 16.60
CA THR A 720 -6.82 39.78 16.30
C THR A 720 -6.15 40.99 15.63
N PRO A 721 -6.73 41.58 14.56
CA PRO A 721 -6.21 42.82 14.00
C PRO A 721 -6.13 43.93 15.06
N TRP A 722 -5.08 44.73 15.00
CA TRP A 722 -4.85 45.79 16.00
C TRP A 722 -6.04 46.75 16.15
N TYR A 723 -6.76 47.05 15.05
CA TYR A 723 -7.91 47.96 15.04
C TYR A 723 -9.18 47.37 15.68
N LEU A 724 -9.21 46.07 15.98
CA LEU A 724 -10.29 45.42 16.74
C LEU A 724 -9.91 45.17 18.20
N THR A 725 -8.70 45.55 18.63
CA THR A 725 -8.28 45.41 20.03
C THR A 725 -9.05 46.36 20.93
N TRP A 726 -9.18 45.99 22.22
CA TRP A 726 -9.84 46.84 23.21
C TRP A 726 -9.16 48.21 23.38
N TRP A 727 -7.84 48.29 23.19
CA TRP A 727 -7.11 49.56 23.13
C TRP A 727 -7.50 50.42 21.94
N ALA A 728 -7.71 49.81 20.76
CA ALA A 728 -8.21 50.53 19.59
C ALA A 728 -9.63 51.03 19.81
N TRP A 729 -10.52 50.21 20.39
CA TRP A 729 -11.86 50.64 20.80
C TRP A 729 -11.82 51.80 21.80
N PHE A 730 -10.94 51.74 22.80
CA PHE A 730 -10.72 52.84 23.74
C PHE A 730 -10.24 54.11 23.01
N SER A 731 -9.33 53.97 22.04
CA SER A 731 -8.87 55.10 21.22
C SER A 731 -10.00 55.67 20.34
N TYR A 732 -10.86 54.82 19.76
CA TYR A 732 -12.01 55.26 18.97
C TYR A 732 -13.02 55.99 19.82
N ILE A 733 -13.35 55.47 21.00
CA ILE A 733 -14.25 56.11 21.96
C ILE A 733 -13.70 57.48 22.40
N THR A 734 -12.41 57.57 22.74
CA THR A 734 -11.80 58.84 23.16
C THR A 734 -11.72 59.86 22.03
N ILE A 735 -11.41 59.45 20.79
CA ILE A 735 -11.46 60.30 19.61
C ILE A 735 -12.90 60.78 19.35
N SER A 736 -13.89 59.89 19.39
CA SER A 736 -15.30 60.24 19.20
C SER A 736 -15.79 61.22 20.27
N ILE A 737 -15.43 61.02 21.54
CA ILE A 737 -15.75 61.96 22.63
C ILE A 737 -15.09 63.31 22.39
N SER A 738 -13.82 63.34 21.96
CA SER A 738 -13.08 64.57 21.69
C SER A 738 -13.67 65.36 20.52
N VAL A 739 -14.04 64.69 19.43
CA VAL A 739 -14.71 65.31 18.28
C VAL A 739 -16.08 65.85 18.68
N THR A 740 -16.86 65.07 19.42
CA THR A 740 -18.18 65.49 19.90
C THR A 740 -18.06 66.70 20.85
N TYR A 741 -17.06 66.70 21.74
CA TYR A 741 -16.74 67.82 22.60
C TYR A 741 -16.32 69.07 21.80
N PHE A 742 -15.51 68.90 20.75
CA PHE A 742 -15.06 70.02 19.91
C PHE A 742 -16.23 70.65 19.14
N ILE A 743 -17.10 69.82 18.55
CA ILE A 743 -18.34 70.28 17.87
C ILE A 743 -19.28 70.98 18.86
N TRP A 744 -19.46 70.39 20.06
CA TRP A 744 -20.27 70.98 21.12
C TRP A 744 -19.70 72.34 21.56
N ARG A 745 -18.38 72.45 21.74
CA ARG A 745 -17.67 73.67 22.12
C ARG A 745 -17.83 74.76 21.05
N GLU A 746 -17.60 74.46 19.77
CA GLU A 746 -17.83 75.37 18.64
C GLU A 746 -19.27 75.89 18.62
N LYS A 747 -20.26 75.00 18.76
CA LYS A 747 -21.67 75.37 18.76
C LYS A 747 -22.05 76.21 19.97
N SER A 748 -21.50 75.90 21.14
CA SER A 748 -21.69 76.68 22.36
C SER A 748 -21.09 78.08 22.23
N SER A 749 -19.85 78.20 21.77
CA SER A 749 -19.19 79.50 21.52
C SER A 749 -19.94 80.35 20.50
N ARG A 750 -20.48 79.75 19.42
CA ARG A 750 -21.35 80.47 18.46
C ARG A 750 -22.65 80.95 19.08
N ARG A 751 -23.28 80.16 19.97
CA ARG A 751 -24.48 80.57 20.71
C ARG A 751 -24.17 81.74 21.66
N THR A 752 -23.07 81.68 22.40
CA THR A 752 -22.64 82.78 23.28
C THR A 752 -22.35 84.06 22.48
N LEU A 753 -21.69 83.96 21.33
CA LEU A 753 -21.44 85.10 20.44
C LEU A 753 -22.74 85.67 19.82
N ALA A 754 -23.71 84.83 19.48
CA ALA A 754 -25.01 85.27 18.97
C ALA A 754 -25.80 86.04 20.04
N ILE A 755 -25.81 85.56 21.28
CA ILE A 755 -26.44 86.25 22.43
C ILE A 755 -25.76 87.60 22.68
N LEU A 756 -24.41 87.65 22.66
CA LEU A 756 -23.65 88.89 22.81
C LEU A 756 -23.93 89.91 21.69
N ARG A 757 -24.05 89.46 20.43
CA ARG A 757 -24.45 90.31 19.30
C ARG A 757 -25.87 90.85 19.43
N GLN A 758 -26.81 90.04 19.91
CA GLN A 758 -28.18 90.47 20.13
C GLN A 758 -28.25 91.58 21.21
N SER A 759 -27.52 91.43 22.31
CA SER A 759 -27.40 92.47 23.35
C SER A 759 -26.68 93.74 22.88
N LEU A 760 -25.72 93.64 21.96
CA LEU A 760 -25.04 94.81 21.38
C LEU A 760 -25.92 95.53 20.35
N SER A 761 -26.71 94.80 19.56
CA SER A 761 -27.59 95.37 18.54
C SER A 761 -28.78 96.15 19.13
N SER A 762 -29.30 95.74 20.29
CA SER A 762 -30.33 96.51 21.01
C SER A 762 -29.78 97.80 21.63
N LEU A 763 -28.50 97.84 22.02
CA LEU A 763 -27.83 99.04 22.49
C LEU A 763 -27.55 100.04 21.35
N THR A 764 -27.19 99.57 20.15
CA THR A 764 -26.90 100.45 19.00
C THR A 764 -28.15 100.99 18.29
N TYR A 765 -29.30 100.30 18.34
CA TYR A 765 -30.54 100.80 17.73
C TYR A 765 -31.08 102.05 18.42
N HIS A 766 -30.72 102.31 19.68
CA HIS A 766 -31.10 103.54 20.37
C HIS A 766 -30.22 104.76 20.05
N GLN A 767 -29.09 104.61 19.35
CA GLN A 767 -28.10 105.70 19.17
C GLN A 767 -28.04 106.36 17.78
N ILE A 768 -28.78 105.89 16.77
CA ILE A 768 -28.55 106.32 15.36
C ILE A 768 -29.67 107.24 14.79
N LEU A 769 -30.72 107.59 15.54
CA LEU A 769 -31.79 108.50 15.07
C LEU A 769 -31.51 110.01 15.28
N PHE A 770 -30.28 110.42 15.63
CA PHE A 770 -29.92 111.85 15.74
C PHE A 770 -28.63 112.20 14.98
N ASN A 771 -28.79 113.11 14.00
CA ASN A 771 -27.79 113.96 13.29
C ASN A 771 -26.87 113.32 12.23
N PRO A 772 -26.80 113.93 11.02
CA PRO A 772 -25.95 115.12 10.80
C PRO A 772 -26.63 116.20 9.91
N ALA A 773 -26.53 117.50 10.22
CA ALA A 773 -25.50 118.47 9.80
C ALA A 773 -26.06 119.46 8.74
N ILE A 774 -25.46 120.66 8.75
CA ILE A 774 -25.60 121.76 7.78
C ILE A 774 -25.54 121.28 6.33
#